data_AF-A0A6J6YDT5-F1
#
_entry.id   AF-A0A6J6YDT5-F1
#
_cell.length_a   1.000
_cell.length_b   1.000
_cell.length_c   1.000
_cell.angle_alpha   90.00
_cell.angle_beta   90.00
_cell.angle_gamma   90.00
#
_symmetry.space_group_name_H-M   'P 1'
#
loop_
_entity.id
_entity.type
_entity.pdbx_description
1 polymer ?
#
loop_
_entity_poly.entity_id
_entity_poly.type
_entity_poly.pdbx_seq_one_letter_code
_entity_poly.pdbx_strand_id
1 'polypeptide(L)'
;MIVRNEADVVLETIASVVEHIDYWVVVDTGSDDGTQGLIREYFAARGVPGELHDRPWRNFGHNRTEALELAAGRADYTLVFDAGDLMVGSPNLTGLNADRYLLRFGSRSTCWQSRIFRSSLRWAYEGVLYEYERCLEDEHTHDRLTGEYHIEARRSGSRNRVPDEFERHIVLLQQALAVNPDDARTVFYLAQSHFDAGHDGLALAYYNRRSAMGGCGEEVFHSELQAAKCLERLGRPWEIVLAAYLECWQHRPSRAEPLHQIARHYRSTDQFDLAYLFAARAADIGFPESELMVVDHHVYDYGARDELAIAAFYTGRYQQSFDLCATLLADSALPDAERSRIEGNRDFSVPHVMTATAKYPGDIVAALVENQGASSASGVTLTMVTGGRRQQFELTVNSFLQCCTDLQLIDRWVCVDAGSSDDDFARMTAAYPFIEFIREPAAENGRAHHLNLLLDAVDTPYWLHLDDDWQFFPRADYITNALAVLNERSDIGQVVFNRNYAETLEDRWISGGLVHRTEAGMRFVAHEYLPQPIWLTAVHRHADWPHFALRPALTRTVAAREAGPFDEVDVGFECRSAEAYTECGWRTAFLDSISSVRIGAPSGRVDSWRPPRAALSTESVNKTALLSTIVSGESNSAGRSLGLAFIRHLEAFGVPIDVFGGSDAESFVSHRGGPTLSDRTAGLLPYRYTVAVEDRMEPNYFTDRIIDSVLGEALCFYWGCPNLEELIDPQVFIRLPLDDLVESSRIVQQAIADNEWSRRIGAIRGEKHRFLNETQLMPVLDRVVDGQRFLERLDIDVINLDRRPDRWASFVAAMTAAAGPSFSERCRRRSAIDGNSLSLSAELEHLFRGNDFQLRAGVVGCALSHVGAWRDVAKGDAPRLILEDDARLAVGVTGQLVEFFGALLRDCPNFDVAFLGATPRTAPTSIGPTSNVVGTRPIPMDWSGFGGGAFGYVVSPAGARRLSELVDRHGIQRAIDWFVVTHAKHLTVARCSPDLVVSPLAAAPTDDSDIQWNAAVVK
;
A
#
# COMPACT_ATOMS: atom_id res chain seq x y z
N MET A 1 20.05 -45.68 2.71
CA MET A 1 19.22 -44.83 1.83
C MET A 1 18.42 -45.72 0.87
N ILE A 2 17.22 -45.31 0.45
CA ILE A 2 16.45 -45.96 -0.63
C ILE A 2 16.34 -44.99 -1.81
N VAL A 3 16.45 -45.47 -3.05
CA VAL A 3 16.46 -44.62 -4.26
C VAL A 3 15.58 -45.18 -5.38
N ARG A 4 15.03 -44.26 -6.20
CA ARG A 4 14.43 -44.57 -7.51
C ARG A 4 14.45 -43.34 -8.41
N ASN A 5 15.22 -43.39 -9.50
CA ASN A 5 15.33 -42.30 -10.47
C ASN A 5 15.61 -40.93 -9.83
N GLU A 6 16.74 -40.83 -9.12
CA GLU A 6 17.16 -39.62 -8.40
C GLU A 6 18.47 -39.04 -8.97
N ALA A 7 18.81 -39.32 -10.23
CA ALA A 7 20.09 -38.92 -10.83
C ALA A 7 20.33 -37.40 -10.73
N ASP A 8 19.26 -36.60 -10.79
CA ASP A 8 19.29 -35.14 -10.72
C ASP A 8 19.71 -34.58 -9.34
N VAL A 9 19.50 -35.31 -8.25
CA VAL A 9 19.64 -34.79 -6.87
C VAL A 9 20.56 -35.61 -5.96
N VAL A 10 20.74 -36.90 -6.25
CA VAL A 10 21.37 -37.85 -5.33
C VAL A 10 22.82 -37.50 -5.00
N LEU A 11 23.57 -36.92 -5.94
CA LEU A 11 24.98 -36.57 -5.73
C LEU A 11 25.14 -35.45 -4.70
N GLU A 12 24.24 -34.48 -4.70
CA GLU A 12 24.27 -33.36 -3.75
C GLU A 12 23.85 -33.83 -2.35
N THR A 13 22.81 -34.67 -2.28
CA THR A 13 22.41 -35.38 -1.06
C THR A 13 23.59 -36.12 -0.45
N ILE A 14 24.27 -36.97 -1.23
CA ILE A 14 25.45 -37.72 -0.77
C ILE A 14 26.57 -36.77 -0.35
N ALA A 15 26.85 -35.72 -1.13
CA ALA A 15 27.88 -34.74 -0.81
C ALA A 15 27.66 -34.09 0.56
N SER A 16 26.41 -33.87 0.97
CA SER A 16 26.08 -33.25 2.26
C SER A 16 26.33 -34.17 3.47
N VAL A 17 26.41 -35.49 3.28
CA VAL A 17 26.52 -36.46 4.39
C VAL A 17 27.79 -37.31 4.35
N VAL A 18 28.53 -37.30 3.24
CA VAL A 18 29.68 -38.21 3.02
C VAL A 18 30.79 -38.06 4.07
N GLU A 19 30.96 -36.86 4.63
CA GLU A 19 31.96 -36.60 5.68
C GLU A 19 31.55 -37.14 7.05
N HIS A 20 30.31 -37.64 7.19
CA HIS A 20 29.71 -38.08 8.44
C HIS A 20 29.50 -39.61 8.50
N ILE A 21 29.94 -40.36 7.50
CA ILE A 21 29.72 -41.81 7.39
C ILE A 21 31.00 -42.57 7.06
N ASP A 22 31.15 -43.74 7.67
CA ASP A 22 32.27 -44.66 7.38
C ASP A 22 31.88 -45.75 6.38
N TYR A 23 30.58 -46.00 6.20
CA TYR A 23 30.04 -47.04 5.33
C TYR A 23 28.69 -46.63 4.77
N TRP A 24 28.39 -46.98 3.51
CA TRP A 24 27.11 -46.67 2.87
C TRP A 24 26.35 -47.93 2.41
N VAL A 25 25.03 -47.89 2.55
CA VAL A 25 24.10 -48.88 1.98
C VAL A 25 22.98 -48.17 1.25
N VAL A 26 22.81 -48.51 -0.02
CA VAL A 26 21.72 -48.01 -0.86
C VAL A 26 20.89 -49.17 -1.40
N VAL A 27 19.58 -49.11 -1.20
CA VAL A 27 18.61 -50.00 -1.85
C VAL A 27 17.98 -49.26 -3.02
N ASP A 28 18.30 -49.68 -4.23
CA ASP A 28 17.70 -49.19 -5.45
C ASP A 28 16.44 -50.00 -5.78
N THR A 29 15.35 -49.29 -6.06
CA THR A 29 14.02 -49.90 -6.23
C THR A 29 13.55 -49.94 -7.67
N GLY A 30 14.52 -49.99 -8.60
CA GLY A 30 14.32 -50.09 -10.05
C GLY A 30 14.56 -48.76 -10.76
N SER A 31 15.71 -48.13 -10.55
CA SER A 31 16.11 -46.94 -11.31
C SER A 31 16.55 -47.28 -12.73
N ASP A 32 16.14 -46.46 -13.71
CA ASP A 32 16.49 -46.57 -15.12
C ASP A 32 17.15 -45.29 -15.70
N ASP A 33 17.34 -44.26 -14.88
CA ASP A 33 17.92 -42.97 -15.25
C ASP A 33 19.45 -42.86 -15.05
N GLY A 34 20.10 -43.94 -14.60
CA GLY A 34 21.54 -43.97 -14.30
C GLY A 34 21.92 -43.65 -12.86
N THR A 35 20.95 -43.42 -11.96
CA THR A 35 21.17 -43.18 -10.51
C THR A 35 22.19 -44.14 -9.88
N GLN A 36 22.07 -45.43 -10.16
CA GLN A 36 22.94 -46.46 -9.59
C GLN A 36 24.42 -46.27 -9.97
N GLY A 37 24.71 -45.79 -11.19
CA GLY A 37 26.08 -45.54 -11.67
C GLY A 37 26.71 -44.37 -10.93
N LEU A 38 25.97 -43.25 -10.84
CA LEU A 38 26.40 -42.04 -10.17
C LEU A 38 26.78 -42.28 -8.70
N ILE A 39 25.96 -43.04 -7.96
CA ILE A 39 26.22 -43.38 -6.56
C ILE A 39 27.53 -44.16 -6.42
N ARG A 40 27.73 -45.21 -7.23
CA ARG A 40 28.94 -46.04 -7.17
C ARG A 40 30.19 -45.25 -7.50
N GLU A 41 30.14 -44.46 -8.57
CA GLU A 41 31.27 -43.63 -9.01
C GLU A 41 31.65 -42.59 -7.96
N TYR A 42 30.66 -41.90 -7.37
CA TYR A 42 30.89 -40.86 -6.38
C TYR A 42 31.58 -41.37 -5.12
N PHE A 43 31.11 -42.49 -4.55
CA PHE A 43 31.71 -43.08 -3.35
C PHE A 43 33.05 -43.74 -3.65
N ALA A 44 33.20 -44.41 -4.81
CA ALA A 44 34.49 -44.98 -5.21
C ALA A 44 35.59 -43.91 -5.34
N ALA A 45 35.25 -42.74 -5.89
CA ALA A 45 36.18 -41.61 -6.01
C ALA A 45 36.64 -41.05 -4.64
N ARG A 46 35.85 -41.23 -3.57
CA ARG A 46 36.14 -40.76 -2.20
C ARG A 46 36.66 -41.85 -1.28
N GLY A 47 36.73 -43.11 -1.74
CA GLY A 47 37.26 -44.21 -0.97
C GLY A 47 36.39 -44.66 0.21
N VAL A 48 35.09 -44.31 0.22
CA VAL A 48 34.17 -44.76 1.28
C VAL A 48 33.57 -46.12 0.91
N PRO A 49 33.78 -47.18 1.71
CA PRO A 49 33.27 -48.51 1.40
C PRO A 49 31.73 -48.57 1.50
N GLY A 50 31.09 -49.41 0.68
CA GLY A 50 29.65 -49.60 0.77
C GLY A 50 29.06 -50.49 -0.33
N GLU A 51 27.74 -50.65 -0.29
CA GLU A 51 26.98 -51.60 -1.11
C GLU A 51 25.72 -50.98 -1.71
N LEU A 52 25.46 -51.29 -2.99
CA LEU A 52 24.20 -50.97 -3.68
C LEU A 52 23.45 -52.27 -3.99
N HIS A 53 22.21 -52.36 -3.52
CA HIS A 53 21.34 -53.53 -3.68
C HIS A 53 20.13 -53.20 -4.56
N ASP A 54 19.89 -54.01 -5.59
CA ASP A 54 18.68 -53.93 -6.41
C ASP A 54 17.57 -54.78 -5.76
N ARG A 55 16.42 -54.16 -5.47
CA ARG A 55 15.27 -54.81 -4.82
C ARG A 55 13.95 -54.34 -5.42
N PRO A 56 12.93 -55.22 -5.51
CA PRO A 56 11.62 -54.80 -5.98
C PRO A 56 10.98 -53.82 -5.00
N TRP A 57 10.39 -52.73 -5.53
CA TRP A 57 9.56 -51.82 -4.73
C TRP A 57 8.32 -52.55 -4.19
N ARG A 58 8.06 -52.43 -2.88
CA ARG A 58 6.79 -52.85 -2.26
C ARG A 58 6.08 -51.69 -1.60
N ASN A 59 6.72 -51.08 -0.62
CA ASN A 59 6.31 -49.86 0.06
C ASN A 59 7.51 -49.30 0.86
N PHE A 60 7.34 -48.10 1.40
CA PHE A 60 8.38 -47.40 2.14
C PHE A 60 8.90 -48.22 3.32
N GLY A 61 8.01 -48.61 4.24
CA GLY A 61 8.42 -49.34 5.45
C GLY A 61 9.15 -50.65 5.17
N HIS A 62 8.70 -51.41 4.16
CA HIS A 62 9.36 -52.66 3.74
C HIS A 62 10.76 -52.42 3.20
N ASN A 63 10.90 -51.55 2.20
CA ASN A 63 12.19 -51.33 1.54
C ASN A 63 13.18 -50.59 2.46
N ARG A 64 12.70 -49.76 3.40
CA ARG A 64 13.55 -49.13 4.42
C ARG A 64 13.97 -50.11 5.51
N THR A 65 13.10 -51.03 5.92
CA THR A 65 13.47 -52.15 6.81
C THR A 65 14.55 -53.01 6.17
N GLU A 66 14.41 -53.36 4.88
CA GLU A 66 15.43 -54.12 4.16
C GLU A 66 16.77 -53.36 4.10
N ALA A 67 16.74 -52.04 3.88
CA ALA A 67 17.94 -51.21 3.92
C ALA A 67 18.61 -51.19 5.30
N LEU A 68 17.84 -51.16 6.39
CA LEU A 68 18.35 -51.26 7.77
C LEU A 68 19.00 -52.63 8.04
N GLU A 69 18.36 -53.72 7.62
CA GLU A 69 18.88 -55.07 7.77
C GLU A 69 20.21 -55.26 7.04
N LEU A 70 20.34 -54.68 5.83
CA LEU A 70 21.59 -54.70 5.06
C LEU A 70 22.71 -53.85 5.68
N ALA A 71 22.34 -52.74 6.34
CA ALA A 71 23.27 -51.87 7.06
C ALA A 71 23.66 -52.39 8.46
N ALA A 72 22.93 -53.37 8.99
CA ALA A 72 23.15 -53.89 10.34
C ALA A 72 24.58 -54.42 10.51
N GLY A 73 25.23 -54.03 11.61
CA GLY A 73 26.58 -54.46 11.97
C GLY A 73 27.72 -53.90 11.10
N ARG A 74 27.46 -52.92 10.22
CA ARG A 74 28.50 -52.28 9.38
C ARG A 74 29.20 -51.10 10.06
N ALA A 75 28.55 -50.48 11.03
CA ALA A 75 29.05 -49.36 11.85
C ALA A 75 28.43 -49.44 13.25
N ASP A 76 28.80 -48.53 14.16
CA ASP A 76 28.20 -48.43 15.49
C ASP A 76 26.76 -47.88 15.44
N TYR A 77 26.50 -46.98 14.49
CA TYR A 77 25.21 -46.33 14.26
C TYR A 77 24.88 -46.29 12.77
N THR A 78 23.59 -46.43 12.48
CA THR A 78 23.02 -46.32 11.13
C THR A 78 22.29 -44.99 10.99
N LEU A 79 22.76 -44.13 10.08
CA LEU A 79 22.05 -42.92 9.64
C LEU A 79 21.12 -43.26 8.47
N VAL A 80 19.82 -43.07 8.66
CA VAL A 80 18.81 -43.18 7.59
C VAL A 80 18.62 -41.82 6.95
N PHE A 81 18.97 -41.70 5.68
CA PHE A 81 18.89 -40.46 4.92
C PHE A 81 18.12 -40.67 3.61
N ASP A 82 17.27 -39.70 3.26
CA ASP A 82 16.43 -39.73 2.05
C ASP A 82 17.17 -39.09 0.86
N ALA A 83 16.95 -39.62 -0.35
CA ALA A 83 17.77 -39.35 -1.53
C ALA A 83 17.71 -37.91 -2.10
N GLY A 84 16.85 -37.05 -1.56
CA GLY A 84 16.73 -35.63 -1.93
C GLY A 84 16.99 -34.63 -0.80
N ASP A 85 17.18 -35.11 0.43
CA ASP A 85 17.38 -34.23 1.60
C ASP A 85 18.81 -33.67 1.62
N LEU A 86 19.02 -32.52 2.28
CA LEU A 86 20.36 -31.99 2.53
C LEU A 86 20.65 -31.86 4.00
N MET A 87 21.85 -32.26 4.40
CA MET A 87 22.41 -31.90 5.69
C MET A 87 23.06 -30.52 5.59
N VAL A 88 22.52 -29.54 6.32
CA VAL A 88 23.05 -28.18 6.39
C VAL A 88 23.70 -27.98 7.75
N GLY A 89 24.96 -27.55 7.77
CA GLY A 89 25.78 -27.47 8.98
C GLY A 89 26.51 -28.78 9.27
N SER A 90 27.10 -28.89 10.47
CA SER A 90 27.93 -30.03 10.84
C SER A 90 27.44 -30.65 12.15
N PRO A 91 26.63 -31.73 12.12
CA PRO A 91 26.23 -32.41 13.34
C PRO A 91 27.43 -33.00 14.06
N ASN A 92 27.47 -32.89 15.38
CA ASN A 92 28.46 -33.57 16.19
C ASN A 92 28.04 -35.01 16.46
N LEU A 93 28.59 -35.96 15.68
CA LEU A 93 28.31 -37.39 15.83
C LEU A 93 29.29 -38.11 16.78
N THR A 94 30.13 -37.37 17.52
CA THR A 94 31.05 -37.98 18.49
C THR A 94 30.37 -38.22 19.83
N GLY A 95 30.66 -39.35 20.47
CA GLY A 95 30.17 -39.64 21.83
C GLY A 95 28.68 -39.95 21.95
N LEU A 96 28.06 -40.52 20.90
CA LEU A 96 26.67 -40.98 20.94
C LEU A 96 26.49 -42.10 21.99
N ASN A 97 25.54 -41.90 22.91
CA ASN A 97 25.25 -42.81 24.04
C ASN A 97 23.82 -43.38 24.00
N ALA A 98 22.86 -42.67 23.39
CA ALA A 98 21.49 -43.16 23.26
C ALA A 98 21.38 -44.19 22.13
N ASP A 99 20.34 -45.02 22.17
CA ASP A 99 20.09 -46.04 21.14
C ASP A 99 19.47 -45.46 19.87
N ARG A 100 18.83 -44.30 19.98
CA ARG A 100 18.18 -43.57 18.89
C ARG A 100 18.41 -42.08 19.03
N TYR A 101 18.76 -41.41 17.94
CA TYR A 101 18.81 -39.95 17.89
C TYR A 101 17.81 -39.37 16.91
N LEU A 102 17.12 -38.32 17.38
CA LEU A 102 16.25 -37.49 16.57
C LEU A 102 17.06 -36.32 15.99
N LEU A 103 16.93 -36.11 14.68
CA LEU A 103 17.55 -35.01 13.96
C LEU A 103 16.53 -33.91 13.67
N ARG A 104 16.99 -32.66 13.70
CA ARG A 104 16.17 -31.48 13.40
C ARG A 104 15.96 -31.33 11.89
N PHE A 105 14.70 -31.27 11.47
CA PHE A 105 14.28 -30.97 10.10
C PHE A 105 13.75 -29.54 10.01
N GLY A 106 14.16 -28.82 8.96
CA GLY A 106 13.77 -27.44 8.71
C GLY A 106 14.48 -26.42 9.61
N SER A 107 14.61 -25.19 9.10
CA SER A 107 15.19 -24.06 9.84
C SER A 107 14.12 -23.15 10.47
N ARG A 108 12.96 -22.99 9.81
CA ARG A 108 11.84 -22.11 10.25
C ARG A 108 10.59 -22.85 10.69
N SER A 109 10.40 -24.08 10.25
CA SER A 109 9.33 -24.95 10.74
C SER A 109 10.01 -26.23 11.17
N THR A 110 10.32 -26.33 12.46
CA THR A 110 11.14 -27.42 12.96
C THR A 110 10.28 -28.61 13.33
N CYS A 111 10.72 -29.79 12.92
CA CYS A 111 10.28 -31.04 13.52
C CYS A 111 11.49 -31.93 13.80
N TRP A 112 11.31 -32.90 14.68
CA TRP A 112 12.34 -33.85 15.08
C TRP A 112 11.97 -35.24 14.58
N GLN A 113 12.87 -35.85 13.83
CA GLN A 113 12.64 -37.20 13.27
C GLN A 113 13.78 -38.12 13.67
N SER A 114 13.44 -39.34 14.07
CA SER A 114 14.43 -40.38 14.32
C SER A 114 15.14 -40.76 13.03
N ARG A 115 16.45 -40.53 12.99
CA ARG A 115 17.27 -40.81 11.80
C ARG A 115 18.55 -41.57 12.10
N ILE A 116 19.00 -41.61 13.36
CA ILE A 116 20.20 -42.34 13.76
C ILE A 116 19.80 -43.44 14.73
N PHE A 117 20.28 -44.64 14.46
CA PHE A 117 19.91 -45.86 15.17
C PHE A 117 21.14 -46.66 15.54
N ARG A 118 21.25 -47.12 16.79
CA ARG A 118 22.35 -48.00 17.21
C ARG A 118 22.28 -49.29 16.41
N SER A 119 23.32 -49.59 15.64
CA SER A 119 23.33 -50.70 14.68
C SER A 119 23.39 -52.08 15.33
N SER A 120 23.69 -52.17 16.64
CA SER A 120 23.63 -53.41 17.41
C SER A 120 22.21 -53.83 17.79
N LEU A 121 21.22 -52.94 17.66
CA LEU A 121 19.81 -53.23 17.91
C LEU A 121 19.07 -53.49 16.59
N ARG A 122 17.95 -54.19 16.68
CA ARG A 122 17.12 -54.51 15.51
C ARG A 122 16.03 -53.47 15.34
N TRP A 123 16.09 -52.77 14.21
CA TRP A 123 15.14 -51.71 13.84
C TRP A 123 14.36 -52.13 12.60
N ALA A 124 13.09 -51.77 12.55
CA ALA A 124 12.23 -51.91 11.38
C ALA A 124 11.46 -50.60 11.16
N TYR A 125 10.96 -50.39 9.95
CA TYR A 125 10.00 -49.33 9.65
C TYR A 125 8.63 -49.93 9.36
N GLU A 126 7.60 -49.38 9.99
CA GLU A 126 6.20 -49.76 9.78
C GLU A 126 5.43 -48.62 9.10
N GLY A 127 4.50 -48.94 8.21
CA GLY A 127 3.69 -47.97 7.47
C GLY A 127 3.87 -48.04 5.95
N VAL A 128 2.84 -47.61 5.21
CA VAL A 128 2.81 -47.71 3.73
C VAL A 128 3.45 -46.49 3.06
N LEU A 129 3.09 -45.28 3.50
CA LEU A 129 3.55 -44.02 2.92
C LEU A 129 4.37 -43.18 3.89
N TYR A 130 3.86 -42.99 5.11
CA TYR A 130 4.54 -42.30 6.19
C TYR A 130 4.95 -43.31 7.25
N GLU A 131 6.14 -43.85 7.03
CA GLU A 131 6.75 -44.87 7.85
C GLU A 131 7.28 -44.30 9.17
N TYR A 132 7.23 -45.11 10.23
CA TYR A 132 7.85 -44.81 11.52
C TYR A 132 8.71 -45.98 11.95
N GLU A 133 9.79 -45.68 12.65
CA GLU A 133 10.70 -46.69 13.15
C GLU A 133 10.10 -47.45 14.34
N ARG A 134 10.48 -48.72 14.46
CA ARG A 134 10.20 -49.58 15.58
C ARG A 134 11.47 -50.32 15.98
N CYS A 135 11.86 -50.20 17.24
CA CYS A 135 12.85 -51.10 17.83
C CYS A 135 12.15 -52.44 18.12
N LEU A 136 12.77 -53.55 17.73
CA LEU A 136 12.27 -54.90 18.02
C LEU A 136 12.72 -55.41 19.40
N GLU A 137 13.45 -54.60 20.16
CA GLU A 137 13.87 -54.85 21.54
C GLU A 137 12.98 -54.03 22.51
N ASP A 138 12.68 -54.58 23.69
CA ASP A 138 11.68 -54.03 24.62
C ASP A 138 12.11 -52.72 25.32
N GLU A 139 13.41 -52.52 25.53
CA GLU A 139 13.97 -51.32 26.17
C GLU A 139 15.01 -50.67 25.26
N HIS A 140 14.87 -49.35 25.04
CA HIS A 140 15.85 -48.54 24.33
C HIS A 140 15.75 -47.08 24.77
N THR A 141 16.89 -46.40 24.73
CA THR A 141 17.01 -44.98 25.03
C THR A 141 16.93 -44.14 23.77
N HIS A 142 16.49 -42.88 23.90
CA HIS A 142 16.54 -41.93 22.79
C HIS A 142 16.97 -40.56 23.29
N ASP A 143 17.54 -39.76 22.40
CA ASP A 143 17.92 -38.39 22.66
C ASP A 143 17.79 -37.52 21.39
N ARG A 144 17.84 -36.20 21.53
CA ARG A 144 17.91 -35.28 20.40
C ARG A 144 19.35 -34.95 20.11
N LEU A 145 19.74 -35.00 18.84
CA LEU A 145 21.05 -34.51 18.46
C LEU A 145 20.97 -32.98 18.32
N THR A 146 21.47 -32.26 19.32
CA THR A 146 21.51 -30.79 19.31
C THR A 146 22.77 -30.26 18.62
N GLY A 147 22.73 -29.02 18.13
CA GLY A 147 23.89 -28.35 17.50
C GLY A 147 23.48 -27.43 16.35
N GLU A 148 24.48 -26.82 15.70
CA GLU A 148 24.29 -25.94 14.55
C GLU A 148 24.19 -26.73 13.24
N TYR A 149 23.12 -27.53 13.13
CA TYR A 149 22.76 -28.21 11.90
C TYR A 149 21.24 -28.35 11.75
N HIS A 150 20.77 -28.59 10.53
CA HIS A 150 19.41 -29.08 10.26
C HIS A 150 19.38 -29.87 8.96
N ILE A 151 18.33 -30.68 8.78
CA ILE A 151 18.04 -31.36 7.54
C ILE A 151 17.02 -30.53 6.75
N GLU A 152 17.39 -30.12 5.55
CA GLU A 152 16.50 -29.47 4.61
C GLU A 152 15.82 -30.54 3.74
N ALA A 153 14.53 -30.79 4.01
CA ALA A 153 13.73 -31.72 3.23
C ALA A 153 13.37 -31.09 1.88
N ARG A 154 14.17 -31.36 0.85
CA ARG A 154 13.95 -30.75 -0.46
C ARG A 154 12.91 -31.51 -1.22
N ARG A 155 11.85 -30.78 -1.57
CA ARG A 155 10.75 -31.25 -2.42
C ARG A 155 11.15 -31.33 -3.91
N SER A 156 12.38 -31.76 -4.23
CA SER A 156 13.04 -31.58 -5.53
C SER A 156 13.33 -32.88 -6.30
N GLY A 157 13.15 -34.05 -5.66
CA GLY A 157 13.34 -35.36 -6.30
C GLY A 157 12.27 -35.68 -7.34
N SER A 158 12.48 -36.75 -8.13
CA SER A 158 11.56 -37.15 -9.22
C SER A 158 10.12 -37.38 -8.74
N ARG A 159 9.95 -37.71 -7.46
CA ARG A 159 8.68 -37.82 -6.73
C ARG A 159 7.79 -36.58 -6.80
N ASN A 160 8.37 -35.38 -6.77
CA ASN A 160 7.62 -34.13 -6.64
C ASN A 160 7.34 -33.45 -7.99
N ARG A 161 7.81 -34.06 -9.08
CA ARG A 161 7.52 -33.63 -10.46
C ARG A 161 6.29 -34.33 -11.04
N VAL A 162 5.54 -35.07 -10.21
CA VAL A 162 4.39 -35.86 -10.65
C VAL A 162 3.09 -35.06 -10.41
N PRO A 163 2.31 -34.75 -11.46
CA PRO A 163 0.95 -34.25 -11.29
C PRO A 163 0.12 -35.25 -10.47
N ASP A 164 -0.71 -34.74 -9.55
CA ASP A 164 -1.63 -35.52 -8.71
C ASP A 164 -0.97 -36.38 -7.59
N GLU A 165 0.18 -35.94 -7.06
CA GLU A 165 0.89 -36.63 -5.95
C GLU A 165 -0.04 -36.92 -4.75
N PHE A 166 -0.78 -35.92 -4.27
CA PHE A 166 -1.66 -36.08 -3.11
C PHE A 166 -2.83 -37.04 -3.37
N GLU A 167 -3.37 -37.08 -4.59
CA GLU A 167 -4.43 -38.04 -4.96
C GLU A 167 -3.92 -39.48 -4.92
N ARG A 168 -2.68 -39.73 -5.36
CA ARG A 168 -2.07 -41.05 -5.26
C ARG A 168 -1.84 -41.46 -3.80
N HIS A 169 -1.41 -40.51 -2.96
CA HIS A 169 -1.27 -40.75 -1.51
C HIS A 169 -2.62 -41.11 -0.88
N ILE A 170 -3.69 -40.39 -1.23
CA ILE A 170 -5.05 -40.66 -0.77
C ILE A 170 -5.46 -42.10 -1.12
N VAL A 171 -5.27 -42.54 -2.37
CA VAL A 171 -5.63 -43.91 -2.79
C VAL A 171 -4.86 -44.97 -1.99
N LEU A 172 -3.55 -44.80 -1.82
CA LEU A 172 -2.72 -45.75 -1.06
C LEU A 172 -3.13 -45.81 0.41
N LEU A 173 -3.38 -44.66 1.04
CA LEU A 173 -3.78 -44.56 2.43
C LEU A 173 -5.20 -45.11 2.65
N GLN A 174 -6.12 -44.92 1.70
CA GLN A 174 -7.45 -45.54 1.74
C GLN A 174 -7.38 -47.06 1.67
N GLN A 175 -6.50 -47.62 0.82
CA GLN A 175 -6.27 -49.07 0.76
C GLN A 175 -5.68 -49.60 2.07
N ALA A 176 -4.70 -48.89 2.65
CA ALA A 176 -4.12 -49.24 3.94
C ALA A 176 -5.18 -49.21 5.06
N LEU A 177 -6.02 -48.17 5.08
CA LEU A 177 -7.09 -48.01 6.07
C LEU A 177 -8.19 -49.06 5.92
N ALA A 178 -8.45 -49.57 4.71
CA ALA A 178 -9.38 -50.67 4.50
C ALA A 178 -8.89 -51.99 5.12
N VAL A 179 -7.57 -52.17 5.21
CA VAL A 179 -6.95 -53.34 5.85
C VAL A 179 -6.90 -53.17 7.37
N ASN A 180 -6.54 -51.98 7.87
CA ASN A 180 -6.49 -51.67 9.29
C ASN A 180 -7.26 -50.37 9.61
N PRO A 181 -8.58 -50.43 9.86
CA PRO A 181 -9.41 -49.24 10.09
C PRO A 181 -9.05 -48.45 11.36
N ASP A 182 -8.37 -49.06 12.31
CA ASP A 182 -8.02 -48.45 13.60
C ASP A 182 -6.59 -47.88 13.61
N ASP A 183 -5.91 -47.84 12.46
CA ASP A 183 -4.59 -47.23 12.32
C ASP A 183 -4.68 -45.69 12.35
N ALA A 184 -4.47 -45.13 13.54
CA ALA A 184 -4.49 -43.69 13.77
C ALA A 184 -3.49 -42.93 12.89
N ARG A 185 -2.31 -43.50 12.62
CA ARG A 185 -1.27 -42.84 11.83
C ARG A 185 -1.71 -42.72 10.37
N THR A 186 -2.31 -43.78 9.81
CA THR A 186 -2.90 -43.75 8.47
C THR A 186 -4.04 -42.73 8.37
N VAL A 187 -4.91 -42.63 9.39
CA VAL A 187 -5.97 -41.60 9.43
C VAL A 187 -5.39 -40.18 9.44
N PHE A 188 -4.34 -39.93 10.25
CA PHE A 188 -3.67 -38.62 10.33
C PHE A 188 -3.15 -38.18 8.96
N TYR A 189 -2.41 -39.04 8.28
CA TYR A 189 -1.83 -38.70 6.99
C TYR A 189 -2.83 -38.68 5.84
N LEU A 190 -3.92 -39.42 5.95
CA LEU A 190 -5.03 -39.30 5.01
C LEU A 190 -5.71 -37.94 5.15
N ALA A 191 -5.89 -37.45 6.39
CA ALA A 191 -6.39 -36.10 6.64
C ALA A 191 -5.45 -35.03 6.07
N GLN A 192 -4.15 -35.14 6.31
CA GLN A 192 -3.13 -34.22 5.77
C GLN A 192 -3.09 -34.24 4.24
N SER A 193 -3.15 -35.42 3.61
CA SER A 193 -3.17 -35.53 2.15
C SER A 193 -4.43 -34.90 1.54
N HIS A 194 -5.60 -35.07 2.18
CA HIS A 194 -6.81 -34.37 1.76
C HIS A 194 -6.69 -32.85 1.97
N PHE A 195 -6.08 -32.38 3.05
CA PHE A 195 -5.87 -30.96 3.32
C PHE A 195 -4.97 -30.30 2.25
N ASP A 196 -3.85 -30.96 1.91
CA ASP A 196 -2.90 -30.48 0.92
C ASP A 196 -3.46 -30.54 -0.51
N ALA A 197 -4.39 -31.48 -0.78
CA ALA A 197 -5.16 -31.54 -2.02
C ALA A 197 -6.30 -30.49 -2.10
N GLY A 198 -6.56 -29.71 -1.04
CA GLY A 198 -7.67 -28.75 -0.99
C GLY A 198 -9.05 -29.38 -0.74
N HIS A 199 -9.10 -30.66 -0.36
CA HIS A 199 -10.32 -31.39 -0.02
C HIS A 199 -10.75 -31.13 1.44
N ASP A 200 -10.98 -29.87 1.80
CA ASP A 200 -11.15 -29.41 3.20
C ASP A 200 -12.28 -30.14 3.95
N GLY A 201 -13.39 -30.51 3.28
CA GLY A 201 -14.49 -31.25 3.90
C GLY A 201 -14.11 -32.68 4.31
N LEU A 202 -13.34 -33.38 3.47
CA LEU A 202 -12.84 -34.72 3.78
C LEU A 202 -11.70 -34.64 4.79
N ALA A 203 -10.81 -33.66 4.65
CA ALA A 203 -9.74 -33.40 5.61
C ALA A 203 -10.32 -33.20 7.02
N LEU A 204 -11.33 -32.33 7.16
CA LEU A 204 -12.03 -32.10 8.43
C LEU A 204 -12.59 -33.40 9.03
N ALA A 205 -13.25 -34.23 8.22
CA ALA A 205 -13.81 -35.49 8.69
C ALA A 205 -12.73 -36.44 9.24
N TYR A 206 -11.60 -36.56 8.53
CA TYR A 206 -10.48 -37.41 8.94
C TYR A 206 -9.70 -36.81 10.11
N TYR A 207 -9.53 -35.49 10.20
CA TYR A 207 -8.89 -34.85 11.37
C TYR A 207 -9.73 -35.02 12.64
N ASN A 208 -11.06 -34.87 12.56
CA ASN A 208 -11.95 -35.13 13.68
C ASN A 208 -11.91 -36.60 14.10
N ARG A 209 -11.90 -37.52 13.12
CA ARG A 209 -11.68 -38.96 13.40
C ARG A 209 -10.34 -39.18 14.09
N ARG A 210 -9.27 -38.55 13.60
CA ARG A 210 -7.93 -38.69 14.17
C ARG A 210 -7.89 -38.18 15.61
N SER A 211 -8.40 -36.99 15.91
CA SER A 211 -8.42 -36.45 17.26
C SER A 211 -9.16 -37.39 18.22
N ALA A 212 -10.32 -37.92 17.82
CA ALA A 212 -11.13 -38.84 18.63
C ALA A 212 -10.43 -40.18 18.95
N MET A 213 -9.42 -40.59 18.18
CA MET A 213 -8.66 -41.83 18.42
C MET A 213 -7.64 -41.70 19.58
N GLY A 214 -7.37 -40.49 20.08
CA GLY A 214 -6.40 -40.26 21.18
C GLY A 214 -4.96 -40.63 20.82
N GLY A 215 -4.18 -41.08 21.80
CA GLY A 215 -2.78 -41.47 21.61
C GLY A 215 -1.82 -40.28 21.69
N CYS A 216 -0.95 -40.10 20.68
CA CYS A 216 0.06 -39.03 20.66
C CYS A 216 -0.60 -37.64 20.74
N GLY A 217 -0.40 -36.92 21.84
CA GLY A 217 -1.03 -35.62 22.07
C GLY A 217 -0.63 -34.53 21.08
N GLU A 218 0.56 -34.62 20.46
CA GLU A 218 1.00 -33.67 19.42
C GLU A 218 0.27 -33.88 18.09
N GLU A 219 0.01 -35.13 17.71
CA GLU A 219 -0.79 -35.44 16.53
C GLU A 219 -2.26 -35.06 16.71
N VAL A 220 -2.78 -35.25 17.93
CA VAL A 220 -4.14 -34.84 18.26
C VAL A 220 -4.25 -33.32 18.17
N PHE A 221 -3.33 -32.58 18.80
CA PHE A 221 -3.27 -31.12 18.69
C PHE A 221 -3.17 -30.64 17.23
N HIS A 222 -2.26 -31.22 16.44
CA HIS A 222 -2.13 -30.86 15.02
C HIS A 222 -3.43 -31.12 14.26
N SER A 223 -4.08 -32.26 14.52
CA SER A 223 -5.36 -32.60 13.88
C SER A 223 -6.45 -31.60 14.23
N GLU A 224 -6.54 -31.18 15.50
CA GLU A 224 -7.51 -30.18 15.97
C GLU A 224 -7.23 -28.80 15.34
N LEU A 225 -5.96 -28.38 15.29
CA LEU A 225 -5.56 -27.13 14.67
C LEU A 225 -5.89 -27.10 13.17
N GLN A 226 -5.63 -28.20 12.46
CA GLN A 226 -5.95 -28.29 11.03
C GLN A 226 -7.46 -28.43 10.79
N ALA A 227 -8.21 -29.12 11.68
CA ALA A 227 -9.67 -29.15 11.63
C ALA A 227 -10.26 -27.74 11.76
N ALA A 228 -9.76 -26.92 12.70
CA ALA A 228 -10.15 -25.52 12.84
C ALA A 228 -9.88 -24.70 11.56
N LYS A 229 -8.70 -24.88 10.94
CA LYS A 229 -8.37 -24.27 9.64
C LYS A 229 -9.28 -24.74 8.50
N CYS A 230 -9.66 -26.02 8.47
CA CYS A 230 -10.63 -26.54 7.49
C CYS A 230 -12.00 -25.87 7.67
N LEU A 231 -12.48 -25.71 8.90
CA LEU A 231 -13.74 -25.03 9.19
C LEU A 231 -13.71 -23.58 8.68
N GLU A 232 -12.59 -22.87 8.89
CA GLU A 232 -12.36 -21.51 8.37
C GLU A 232 -12.41 -21.46 6.83
N ARG A 233 -11.67 -22.36 6.14
CA ARG A 233 -11.65 -22.44 4.67
C ARG A 233 -13.00 -22.80 4.05
N LEU A 234 -13.78 -23.62 4.74
CA LEU A 234 -15.14 -23.98 4.34
C LEU A 234 -16.16 -22.84 4.57
N GLY A 235 -15.74 -21.69 5.08
CA GLY A 235 -16.62 -20.54 5.33
C GLY A 235 -17.66 -20.82 6.41
N ARG A 236 -17.34 -21.67 7.40
CA ARG A 236 -18.25 -21.96 8.51
C ARG A 236 -18.43 -20.72 9.40
N PRO A 237 -19.58 -20.56 10.07
CA PRO A 237 -19.82 -19.46 11.00
C PRO A 237 -18.68 -19.33 12.02
N TRP A 238 -18.25 -18.09 12.28
CA TRP A 238 -17.05 -17.81 13.07
C TRP A 238 -17.12 -18.40 14.48
N GLU A 239 -18.30 -18.44 15.11
CA GLU A 239 -18.49 -19.03 16.44
C GLU A 239 -18.11 -20.51 16.50
N ILE A 240 -18.27 -21.25 15.40
CA ILE A 240 -17.86 -22.66 15.30
C ILE A 240 -16.33 -22.76 15.13
N VAL A 241 -15.76 -21.89 14.31
CA VAL A 241 -14.31 -21.85 14.05
C VAL A 241 -13.56 -21.42 15.31
N LEU A 242 -14.04 -20.38 15.99
CA LEU A 242 -13.53 -19.89 17.26
C LEU A 242 -13.55 -20.97 18.34
N ALA A 243 -14.67 -21.67 18.49
CA ALA A 243 -14.78 -22.78 19.45
C ALA A 243 -13.72 -23.85 19.17
N ALA A 244 -13.54 -24.25 17.91
CA ALA A 244 -12.53 -25.24 17.53
C ALA A 244 -11.09 -24.79 17.84
N TYR A 245 -10.73 -23.52 17.55
CA TYR A 245 -9.42 -22.99 17.91
C TYR A 245 -9.21 -22.90 19.44
N LEU A 246 -10.25 -22.51 20.20
CA LEU A 246 -10.19 -22.45 21.66
C LEU A 246 -10.09 -23.83 22.31
N GLU A 247 -10.80 -24.83 21.79
CA GLU A 247 -10.70 -26.22 22.24
C GLU A 247 -9.30 -26.78 21.96
N CYS A 248 -8.78 -26.54 20.76
CA CYS A 248 -7.41 -26.89 20.39
C CYS A 248 -6.38 -26.28 21.35
N TRP A 249 -6.51 -24.98 21.67
CA TRP A 249 -5.63 -24.33 22.63
C TRP A 249 -5.79 -24.87 24.05
N GLN A 250 -7.01 -25.15 24.51
CA GLN A 250 -7.25 -25.74 25.84
C GLN A 250 -6.63 -27.12 25.99
N HIS A 251 -6.58 -27.92 24.91
CA HIS A 251 -5.89 -29.20 24.89
C HIS A 251 -4.37 -29.02 25.09
N ARG A 252 -3.77 -28.02 24.44
CA ARG A 252 -2.32 -27.78 24.52
C ARG A 252 -1.98 -26.30 24.74
N PRO A 253 -2.14 -25.77 25.97
CA PRO A 253 -1.99 -24.33 26.25
C PRO A 253 -0.58 -23.77 26.07
N SER A 254 0.43 -24.64 25.92
CA SER A 254 1.81 -24.29 25.56
C SER A 254 1.98 -23.89 24.09
N ARG A 255 0.95 -24.03 23.25
CA ARG A 255 0.99 -23.73 21.82
C ARG A 255 0.23 -22.43 21.50
N ALA A 256 0.93 -21.43 20.97
CA ALA A 256 0.38 -20.12 20.67
C ALA A 256 -0.44 -20.07 19.37
N GLU A 257 -0.25 -21.03 18.47
CA GLU A 257 -0.79 -21.00 17.11
C GLU A 257 -2.31 -20.79 17.04
N PRO A 258 -3.16 -21.47 17.83
CA PRO A 258 -4.61 -21.26 17.75
C PRO A 258 -5.00 -19.83 18.16
N LEU A 259 -4.38 -19.29 19.21
CA LEU A 259 -4.66 -17.92 19.67
C LEU A 259 -4.19 -16.88 18.65
N HIS A 260 -3.05 -17.11 18.01
CA HIS A 260 -2.57 -16.26 16.92
C HIS A 260 -3.54 -16.28 15.71
N GLN A 261 -4.11 -17.44 15.34
CA GLN A 261 -5.14 -17.50 14.29
C GLN A 261 -6.40 -16.72 14.67
N ILE A 262 -6.84 -16.82 15.93
CA ILE A 262 -7.98 -16.05 16.44
C ILE A 262 -7.68 -14.54 16.40
N ALA A 263 -6.50 -14.11 16.83
CA ALA A 263 -6.08 -12.72 16.79
C ALA A 263 -6.09 -12.17 15.36
N ARG A 264 -5.51 -12.91 14.41
CA ARG A 264 -5.51 -12.57 12.97
C ARG A 264 -6.92 -12.40 12.43
N HIS A 265 -7.84 -13.29 12.78
CA HIS A 265 -9.25 -13.18 12.36
C HIS A 265 -9.88 -11.88 12.87
N TYR A 266 -9.76 -11.60 14.17
CA TYR A 266 -10.34 -10.38 14.75
C TYR A 266 -9.68 -9.11 14.22
N ARG A 267 -8.37 -9.12 13.93
CA ARG A 267 -7.70 -8.02 13.20
C ARG A 267 -8.29 -7.85 11.80
N SER A 268 -8.48 -8.93 11.05
CA SER A 268 -9.02 -8.88 9.67
C SER A 268 -10.50 -8.47 9.57
N THR A 269 -11.21 -8.46 10.70
CA THR A 269 -12.62 -8.06 10.81
C THR A 269 -12.80 -6.79 11.63
N ASP A 270 -11.73 -6.00 11.80
CA ASP A 270 -11.69 -4.71 12.51
C ASP A 270 -12.16 -4.76 13.99
N GLN A 271 -12.12 -5.93 14.62
CA GLN A 271 -12.48 -6.14 16.03
C GLN A 271 -11.23 -6.09 16.92
N PHE A 272 -10.60 -4.92 16.97
CA PHE A 272 -9.24 -4.76 17.52
C PHE A 272 -9.11 -5.04 19.02
N ASP A 273 -10.13 -4.79 19.84
CA ASP A 273 -10.09 -5.15 21.27
C ASP A 273 -10.00 -6.66 21.49
N LEU A 274 -10.73 -7.45 20.69
CA LEU A 274 -10.64 -8.91 20.75
C LEU A 274 -9.30 -9.39 20.18
N ALA A 275 -8.86 -8.82 19.06
CA ALA A 275 -7.54 -9.11 18.49
C ALA A 275 -6.43 -8.89 19.53
N TYR A 276 -6.48 -7.78 20.27
CA TYR A 276 -5.53 -7.45 21.33
C TYR A 276 -5.50 -8.51 22.43
N LEU A 277 -6.65 -8.95 22.94
CA LEU A 277 -6.73 -9.95 24.01
C LEU A 277 -6.08 -11.27 23.61
N PHE A 278 -6.36 -11.75 22.39
CA PHE A 278 -5.81 -13.00 21.89
C PHE A 278 -4.34 -12.89 21.49
N ALA A 279 -3.94 -11.79 20.85
CA ALA A 279 -2.55 -11.55 20.46
C ALA A 279 -1.64 -11.40 21.68
N ALA A 280 -2.09 -10.69 22.73
CA ALA A 280 -1.34 -10.54 23.97
C ALA A 280 -1.08 -11.90 24.61
N ARG A 281 -2.12 -12.74 24.71
CA ARG A 281 -1.96 -14.08 25.26
C ARG A 281 -1.07 -14.98 24.39
N ALA A 282 -1.15 -14.86 23.06
CA ALA A 282 -0.28 -15.59 22.15
C ALA A 282 1.19 -15.16 22.28
N ALA A 283 1.46 -13.85 22.39
CA ALA A 283 2.80 -13.29 22.51
C ALA A 283 3.50 -13.62 23.85
N ASP A 284 2.72 -13.88 24.90
CA ASP A 284 3.21 -14.32 26.21
C ASP A 284 3.63 -15.80 26.24
N ILE A 285 3.24 -16.61 25.25
CA ILE A 285 3.58 -18.04 25.18
C ILE A 285 4.93 -18.18 24.47
N GLY A 286 5.95 -18.67 25.19
CA GLY A 286 7.27 -18.94 24.65
C GLY A 286 7.32 -20.13 23.69
N PHE A 287 8.39 -20.22 22.90
CA PHE A 287 8.59 -21.32 21.96
C PHE A 287 8.61 -22.68 22.70
N PRO A 288 7.82 -23.68 22.25
CA PRO A 288 7.64 -24.93 22.99
C PRO A 288 8.77 -25.93 22.66
N GLU A 289 9.93 -25.76 23.29
CA GLU A 289 11.15 -26.55 23.02
C GLU A 289 10.96 -28.07 23.12
N SER A 290 10.02 -28.56 23.93
CA SER A 290 9.78 -29.99 24.13
C SER A 290 9.00 -30.68 23.01
N GLU A 291 8.41 -29.94 22.07
CA GLU A 291 7.63 -30.53 20.96
C GLU A 291 8.52 -31.26 19.96
N LEU A 292 8.02 -32.35 19.39
CA LEU A 292 8.69 -33.17 18.39
C LEU A 292 8.11 -32.96 16.99
N MET A 293 6.80 -32.73 16.90
CA MET A 293 6.06 -32.41 15.69
C MET A 293 6.27 -30.97 15.25
N VAL A 294 5.77 -30.65 14.06
CA VAL A 294 5.97 -29.33 13.43
C VAL A 294 5.46 -28.20 14.34
N VAL A 295 6.36 -27.27 14.64
CA VAL A 295 6.06 -25.98 15.28
C VAL A 295 6.38 -24.86 14.29
N ASP A 296 5.46 -23.90 14.19
CA ASP A 296 5.61 -22.76 13.28
C ASP A 296 6.34 -21.61 13.98
N HIS A 297 7.66 -21.47 13.74
CA HIS A 297 8.48 -20.43 14.40
C HIS A 297 7.97 -19.02 14.12
N HIS A 298 7.33 -18.79 12.97
CA HIS A 298 6.72 -17.50 12.63
C HIS A 298 5.90 -16.92 13.78
N VAL A 299 5.06 -17.74 14.41
CA VAL A 299 4.15 -17.28 15.47
C VAL A 299 4.90 -16.78 16.70
N TYR A 300 6.02 -17.42 17.03
CA TYR A 300 6.78 -17.19 18.27
C TYR A 300 7.88 -16.14 18.09
N ASP A 301 8.52 -16.13 16.93
CA ASP A 301 9.59 -15.19 16.61
C ASP A 301 9.02 -13.76 16.49
N TYR A 302 7.96 -13.58 15.70
CA TYR A 302 7.41 -12.24 15.46
C TYR A 302 5.90 -12.15 15.27
N GLY A 303 5.23 -13.16 14.73
CA GLY A 303 3.82 -13.09 14.29
C GLY A 303 2.85 -12.69 15.40
N ALA A 304 2.95 -13.30 16.59
CA ALA A 304 2.08 -12.95 17.71
C ALA A 304 2.32 -11.50 18.21
N ARG A 305 3.57 -11.05 18.24
CA ARG A 305 3.93 -9.68 18.66
C ARG A 305 3.52 -8.64 17.61
N ASP A 306 3.59 -8.98 16.33
CA ASP A 306 3.15 -8.12 15.23
C ASP A 306 1.62 -7.94 15.25
N GLU A 307 0.85 -9.03 15.40
CA GLU A 307 -0.60 -8.95 15.60
C GLU A 307 -0.96 -8.11 16.84
N LEU A 308 -0.19 -8.25 17.93
CA LEU A 308 -0.37 -7.44 19.14
C LEU A 308 -0.05 -5.96 18.89
N ALA A 309 1.01 -5.65 18.14
CA ALA A 309 1.40 -4.28 17.82
C ALA A 309 0.34 -3.55 17.00
N ILE A 310 -0.25 -4.24 16.02
CA ILE A 310 -1.35 -3.70 15.20
C ILE A 310 -2.59 -3.47 16.07
N ALA A 311 -3.00 -4.47 16.86
CA ALA A 311 -4.18 -4.34 17.72
C ALA A 311 -4.00 -3.26 18.80
N ALA A 312 -2.80 -3.11 19.35
CA ALA A 312 -2.46 -2.05 20.31
C ALA A 312 -2.67 -0.64 19.71
N PHE A 313 -2.29 -0.43 18.44
CA PHE A 313 -2.51 0.86 17.77
C PHE A 313 -4.00 1.21 17.67
N TYR A 314 -4.80 0.30 17.11
CA TYR A 314 -6.23 0.55 16.88
C TYR A 314 -7.07 0.62 18.17
N THR A 315 -6.51 0.19 19.31
CA THR A 315 -7.13 0.31 20.63
C THR A 315 -6.59 1.49 21.45
N GLY A 316 -5.82 2.39 20.83
CA GLY A 316 -5.33 3.63 21.45
C GLY A 316 -4.08 3.46 22.33
N ARG A 317 -3.43 2.29 22.31
CA ARG A 317 -2.21 1.98 23.06
C ARG A 317 -0.96 2.29 22.21
N TYR A 318 -0.85 3.53 21.74
CA TYR A 318 0.14 3.94 20.75
C TYR A 318 1.60 3.69 21.19
N GLN A 319 1.93 3.97 22.45
CA GLN A 319 3.28 3.72 22.98
C GLN A 319 3.62 2.22 22.94
N GLN A 320 2.70 1.36 23.38
CA GLN A 320 2.90 -0.09 23.36
C GLN A 320 3.06 -0.61 21.92
N SER A 321 2.25 -0.11 20.98
CA SER A 321 2.38 -0.45 19.56
C SER A 321 3.76 -0.07 19.02
N PHE A 322 4.21 1.16 19.31
CA PHE A 322 5.53 1.64 18.92
C PHE A 322 6.66 0.77 19.48
N ASP A 323 6.64 0.48 20.78
CA ASP A 323 7.68 -0.29 21.47
C ASP A 323 7.76 -1.74 20.95
N LEU A 324 6.60 -2.36 20.68
CA LEU A 324 6.54 -3.70 20.09
C LEU A 324 7.16 -3.73 18.69
N CYS A 325 6.81 -2.77 17.82
CA CYS A 325 7.42 -2.68 16.49
C CYS A 325 8.92 -2.39 16.58
N ALA A 326 9.36 -1.51 17.49
CA ALA A 326 10.78 -1.21 17.68
C ALA A 326 11.57 -2.46 18.14
N THR A 327 10.99 -3.24 19.06
CA THR A 327 11.57 -4.51 19.53
C THR A 327 11.69 -5.51 18.39
N LEU A 328 10.63 -5.65 17.57
CA LEU A 328 10.63 -6.53 16.40
C LEU A 328 11.72 -6.14 15.39
N LEU A 329 11.91 -4.84 15.13
CA LEU A 329 12.92 -4.36 14.17
C LEU A 329 14.36 -4.60 14.64
N ALA A 330 14.59 -4.53 15.95
CA ALA A 330 15.87 -4.83 16.58
C ALA A 330 16.20 -6.34 16.58
N ASP A 331 15.18 -7.21 16.50
CA ASP A 331 15.37 -8.65 16.54
C ASP A 331 15.99 -9.20 15.24
N SER A 332 17.01 -10.04 15.39
CA SER A 332 17.66 -10.74 14.28
C SER A 332 16.79 -11.84 13.67
N ALA A 333 15.84 -12.39 14.43
CA ALA A 333 14.89 -13.41 13.96
C ALA A 333 13.87 -12.84 12.96
N LEU A 334 13.65 -11.52 12.96
CA LEU A 334 12.74 -10.89 12.02
C LEU A 334 13.26 -10.99 10.57
N PRO A 335 12.52 -11.61 9.63
CA PRO A 335 12.91 -11.68 8.23
C PRO A 335 13.02 -10.30 7.58
N ASP A 336 14.03 -10.10 6.73
CA ASP A 336 14.25 -8.80 6.06
C ASP A 336 13.04 -8.36 5.21
N ALA A 337 12.30 -9.30 4.63
CA ALA A 337 11.08 -9.01 3.85
C ALA A 337 9.95 -8.37 4.68
N GLU A 338 9.93 -8.58 6.01
CA GLU A 338 8.90 -8.06 6.90
C GLU A 338 9.25 -6.68 7.48
N ARG A 339 10.53 -6.31 7.48
CA ARG A 339 11.04 -5.09 8.14
C ARG A 339 10.34 -3.82 7.66
N SER A 340 10.28 -3.59 6.35
CA SER A 340 9.65 -2.38 5.80
C SER A 340 8.16 -2.26 6.14
N ARG A 341 7.45 -3.39 6.23
CA ARG A 341 6.05 -3.43 6.67
C ARG A 341 5.93 -3.04 8.14
N ILE A 342 6.80 -3.58 9.00
CA ILE A 342 6.80 -3.28 10.44
C ILE A 342 7.23 -1.83 10.71
N GLU A 343 8.19 -1.27 9.96
CA GLU A 343 8.51 0.16 9.98
C GLU A 343 7.25 0.99 9.64
N GLY A 344 6.52 0.62 8.59
CA GLY A 344 5.25 1.26 8.25
C GLY A 344 4.22 1.20 9.37
N ASN A 345 4.09 0.05 10.04
CA ASN A 345 3.19 -0.13 11.19
C ASN A 345 3.60 0.74 12.39
N ARG A 346 4.90 0.78 12.73
CA ARG A 346 5.45 1.61 13.80
C ARG A 346 5.11 3.09 13.59
N ASP A 347 5.22 3.54 12.35
CA ASP A 347 5.16 4.96 12.02
C ASP A 347 3.76 5.57 12.17
N PHE A 348 2.69 4.75 12.17
CA PHE A 348 1.36 5.20 12.58
C PHE A 348 1.33 5.70 14.04
N SER A 349 2.15 5.11 14.92
CA SER A 349 2.22 5.49 16.33
C SER A 349 3.09 6.73 16.58
N VAL A 350 3.97 7.10 15.63
CA VAL A 350 4.97 8.17 15.82
C VAL A 350 4.35 9.53 16.19
N PRO A 351 3.31 10.05 15.49
CA PRO A 351 2.69 11.33 15.86
C PRO A 351 2.14 11.35 17.28
N HIS A 352 1.66 10.20 17.77
CA HIS A 352 1.13 10.06 19.13
C HIS A 352 2.26 10.03 20.18
N VAL A 353 3.36 9.34 19.90
CA VAL A 353 4.52 9.25 20.79
C VAL A 353 5.29 10.58 20.87
N MET A 354 5.43 11.28 19.75
CA MET A 354 6.11 12.60 19.66
C MET A 354 5.48 13.68 20.55
N THR A 355 4.19 13.56 20.87
CA THR A 355 3.52 14.50 21.78
C THR A 355 4.10 14.42 23.20
N ALA A 356 4.54 13.24 23.63
CA ALA A 356 5.16 13.05 24.94
C ALA A 356 6.58 13.62 24.99
N THR A 357 7.36 13.42 23.93
CA THR A 357 8.78 13.82 23.86
C THR A 357 8.97 15.34 23.75
N ALA A 358 7.96 16.08 23.34
CA ALA A 358 7.99 17.54 23.26
C ALA A 358 8.01 18.26 24.63
N LYS A 359 7.68 17.56 25.72
CA LYS A 359 7.57 18.16 27.07
C LYS A 359 8.95 18.40 27.67
N TYR A 360 9.09 19.49 28.44
CA TYR A 360 10.31 19.81 29.17
C TYR A 360 10.62 18.76 30.26
N PRO A 361 11.78 18.07 30.22
CA PRO A 361 12.10 16.99 31.14
C PRO A 361 12.88 17.48 32.36
N GLY A 362 12.21 18.16 33.29
CA GLY A 362 12.85 18.79 34.46
C GLY A 362 13.72 17.86 35.32
N ASP A 363 13.29 16.61 35.52
CA ASP A 363 14.04 15.62 36.31
C ASP A 363 15.37 15.22 35.63
N ILE A 364 15.36 15.10 34.29
CA ILE A 364 16.58 14.77 33.50
C ILE A 364 17.54 15.96 33.52
N VAL A 365 17.01 17.18 33.36
CA VAL A 365 17.82 18.40 33.41
C VAL A 365 18.48 18.56 34.78
N ALA A 366 17.75 18.33 35.88
CA ALA A 366 18.32 18.38 37.23
C ALA A 366 19.48 17.38 37.40
N ALA A 367 19.30 16.14 36.93
CA ALA A 367 20.36 15.13 36.98
C ALA A 367 21.59 15.50 36.14
N LEU A 368 21.43 16.14 34.98
CA LEU A 368 22.56 16.61 34.16
C LEU A 368 23.33 17.74 34.84
N VAL A 369 22.63 18.65 35.53
CA VAL A 369 23.27 19.73 36.31
C VAL A 369 24.05 19.17 37.50
N GLU A 370 23.50 18.18 38.22
CA GLU A 370 24.19 17.53 39.34
C GLU A 370 25.47 16.81 38.92
N ASN A 371 25.50 16.28 37.69
CA ASN A 371 26.64 15.56 37.13
C ASN A 371 27.58 16.42 36.27
N GLN A 372 27.34 17.73 36.20
CA GLN A 372 28.10 18.64 35.34
C GLN A 372 29.59 18.66 35.77
N GLY A 373 30.49 18.31 34.85
CA GLY A 373 31.93 18.22 35.08
C GLY A 373 32.47 16.83 35.47
N ALA A 374 31.61 15.80 35.56
CA ALA A 374 32.05 14.42 35.63
C ALA A 374 32.43 13.91 34.24
N SER A 375 33.72 13.60 34.02
CA SER A 375 34.18 13.00 32.75
C SER A 375 33.70 11.55 32.66
N SER A 376 32.96 11.22 31.61
CA SER A 376 32.75 9.87 31.13
C SER A 376 34.07 9.30 30.59
N ALA A 377 34.18 7.98 30.55
CA ALA A 377 35.27 7.29 29.87
C ALA A 377 35.15 7.37 28.32
N SER A 378 34.03 7.91 27.81
CA SER A 378 33.61 7.80 26.41
C SER A 378 33.98 9.02 25.58
N GLY A 379 34.09 10.21 26.17
CA GLY A 379 34.69 11.36 25.50
C GLY A 379 33.81 11.94 24.40
N VAL A 380 32.60 12.44 24.72
CA VAL A 380 31.68 13.04 23.72
C VAL A 380 31.36 14.50 24.05
N THR A 381 31.52 15.37 23.05
CA THR A 381 31.02 16.76 23.10
C THR A 381 29.83 16.89 22.17
N LEU A 382 28.68 17.29 22.72
CA LEU A 382 27.50 17.66 21.95
C LEU A 382 27.53 19.14 21.59
N THR A 383 27.24 19.43 20.32
CA THR A 383 27.22 20.79 19.79
C THR A 383 25.90 21.11 19.08
N MET A 384 25.46 22.37 19.17
CA MET A 384 24.24 22.86 18.50
C MET A 384 24.41 24.28 17.98
N VAL A 385 23.72 24.62 16.89
CA VAL A 385 23.55 26.00 16.43
C VAL A 385 22.07 26.36 16.54
N THR A 386 21.74 27.51 17.14
CA THR A 386 20.40 28.07 17.13
C THR A 386 20.43 29.56 16.79
N GLY A 387 19.35 30.09 16.22
CA GLY A 387 19.26 31.53 15.93
C GLY A 387 17.82 31.96 15.71
N GLY A 388 17.26 32.74 16.63
CA GLY A 388 15.92 33.33 16.50
C GLY A 388 14.76 32.31 16.50
N ARG A 389 15.00 31.05 16.90
CA ARG A 389 14.04 29.92 16.80
C ARG A 389 13.89 29.15 18.12
N ARG A 390 13.76 29.86 19.26
CA ARG A 390 13.66 29.26 20.61
C ARG A 390 12.75 28.03 20.69
N GLN A 391 11.57 28.07 20.07
CA GLN A 391 10.62 26.96 20.15
C GLN A 391 11.14 25.68 19.47
N GLN A 392 11.88 25.80 18.36
CA GLN A 392 12.48 24.65 17.67
C GLN A 392 13.65 24.10 18.50
N PHE A 393 14.50 24.99 19.03
CA PHE A 393 15.57 24.62 19.95
C PHE A 393 15.04 23.86 21.17
N GLU A 394 14.02 24.39 21.85
CA GLU A 394 13.40 23.74 23.01
C GLU A 394 12.82 22.38 22.64
N LEU A 395 12.15 22.25 21.50
CA LEU A 395 11.60 20.98 21.04
C LEU A 395 12.69 19.95 20.76
N THR A 396 13.78 20.37 20.10
CA THR A 396 14.93 19.53 19.80
C THR A 396 15.59 19.02 21.09
N VAL A 397 15.94 19.93 22.00
CA VAL A 397 16.59 19.56 23.27
C VAL A 397 15.67 18.67 24.11
N ASN A 398 14.40 19.04 24.29
CA ASN A 398 13.45 18.25 25.07
C ASN A 398 13.29 16.83 24.53
N SER A 399 13.10 16.72 23.21
CA SER A 399 12.90 15.41 22.59
C SER A 399 14.16 14.56 22.63
N PHE A 400 15.35 15.14 22.43
CA PHE A 400 16.61 14.41 22.56
C PHE A 400 16.83 13.92 24.00
N LEU A 401 16.63 14.77 25.01
CA LEU A 401 16.76 14.40 26.42
C LEU A 401 15.78 13.30 26.84
N GLN A 402 14.55 13.30 26.33
CA GLN A 402 13.58 12.25 26.64
C GLN A 402 13.82 10.93 25.90
N CYS A 403 14.54 10.96 24.78
CA CYS A 403 14.75 9.80 23.90
C CYS A 403 16.11 9.13 24.12
N CYS A 404 17.19 9.90 24.29
CA CYS A 404 18.53 9.36 24.49
C CYS A 404 18.66 8.74 25.89
N THR A 405 18.91 7.43 25.96
CA THR A 405 19.05 6.69 27.23
C THR A 405 20.48 6.64 27.75
N ASP A 406 21.43 7.12 26.95
CA ASP A 406 22.86 7.11 27.22
C ASP A 406 23.47 8.52 27.32
N LEU A 407 22.70 9.49 27.82
CA LEU A 407 23.12 10.89 28.04
C LEU A 407 24.38 11.03 28.91
N GLN A 408 24.63 10.07 29.82
CA GLN A 408 25.82 10.04 30.67
C GLN A 408 27.14 9.88 29.90
N LEU A 409 27.08 9.58 28.60
CA LEU A 409 28.26 9.50 27.74
C LEU A 409 28.66 10.87 27.17
N ILE A 410 27.83 11.91 27.36
CA ILE A 410 28.11 13.28 26.91
C ILE A 410 28.78 14.05 28.05
N ASP A 411 30.05 14.42 27.83
CA ASP A 411 30.87 15.13 28.81
C ASP A 411 30.61 16.63 28.79
N ARG A 412 30.27 17.16 27.61
CA ARG A 412 30.19 18.60 27.38
C ARG A 412 29.11 18.94 26.36
N TRP A 413 28.39 20.03 26.62
CA TRP A 413 27.30 20.52 25.79
C TRP A 413 27.59 21.97 25.42
N VAL A 414 27.67 22.27 24.13
CA VAL A 414 27.99 23.61 23.61
C VAL A 414 26.95 24.05 22.60
N CYS A 415 26.42 25.26 22.73
CA CYS A 415 25.47 25.83 21.79
C CYS A 415 25.91 27.21 21.33
N VAL A 416 26.01 27.43 20.02
CA VAL A 416 26.17 28.78 19.47
C VAL A 416 24.78 29.38 19.26
N ASP A 417 24.51 30.49 19.95
CA ASP A 417 23.34 31.34 19.71
C ASP A 417 23.69 32.43 18.69
N ALA A 418 23.26 32.22 17.45
CA ALA A 418 23.41 33.10 16.30
C ALA A 418 22.31 34.17 16.27
N GLY A 419 22.26 34.99 17.32
CA GLY A 419 21.45 36.21 17.41
C GLY A 419 19.98 36.01 17.76
N SER A 420 19.67 35.17 18.75
CA SER A 420 18.36 35.20 19.42
C SER A 420 18.13 36.49 20.19
N SER A 421 16.86 36.81 20.45
CA SER A 421 16.48 37.95 21.28
C SER A 421 17.01 37.80 22.71
N ASP A 422 17.22 38.91 23.42
CA ASP A 422 17.68 38.86 24.83
C ASP A 422 16.72 38.03 25.71
N ASP A 423 15.41 38.12 25.47
CA ASP A 423 14.40 37.35 26.20
C ASP A 423 14.51 35.85 25.89
N ASP A 424 14.66 35.48 24.61
CA ASP A 424 14.79 34.08 24.22
C ASP A 424 16.09 33.48 24.75
N PHE A 425 17.22 34.20 24.65
CA PHE A 425 18.51 33.77 25.19
C PHE A 425 18.45 33.55 26.71
N ALA A 426 17.82 34.47 27.44
CA ALA A 426 17.65 34.35 28.89
C ALA A 426 16.77 33.14 29.26
N ARG A 427 15.73 32.84 28.48
CA ARG A 427 14.88 31.66 28.69
C ARG A 427 15.62 30.36 28.40
N MET A 428 16.35 30.28 27.30
CA MET A 428 17.10 29.07 26.93
C MET A 428 18.19 28.75 27.95
N THR A 429 18.99 29.75 28.34
CA THR A 429 20.05 29.59 29.36
C THR A 429 19.50 29.22 30.73
N ALA A 430 18.34 29.77 31.13
CA ALA A 430 17.68 29.40 32.37
C ALA A 430 17.08 27.98 32.34
N ALA A 431 16.54 27.55 31.20
CA ALA A 431 15.92 26.24 31.06
C ALA A 431 16.95 25.10 30.92
N TYR A 432 18.12 25.37 30.33
CA TYR A 432 19.16 24.35 30.08
C TYR A 432 20.54 24.81 30.60
N PRO A 433 20.70 24.96 31.93
CA PRO A 433 21.92 25.52 32.53
C PRO A 433 23.16 24.63 32.39
N PHE A 434 23.00 23.37 31.97
CA PHE A 434 24.11 22.46 31.69
C PHE A 434 24.76 22.70 30.30
N ILE A 435 24.14 23.52 29.45
CA ILE A 435 24.64 23.86 28.11
C ILE A 435 25.50 25.14 28.19
N GLU A 436 26.71 25.08 27.63
CA GLU A 436 27.58 26.24 27.44
C GLU A 436 27.14 27.03 26.21
N PHE A 437 26.57 28.23 26.42
CA PHE A 437 26.13 29.09 25.32
C PHE A 437 27.23 30.07 24.88
N ILE A 438 27.53 30.09 23.59
CA ILE A 438 28.39 31.07 22.91
C ILE A 438 27.48 32.03 22.15
N ARG A 439 27.51 33.31 22.48
CA ARG A 439 26.60 34.30 21.90
C ARG A 439 27.26 35.07 20.77
N GLU A 440 26.69 35.00 19.57
CA GLU A 440 27.17 35.66 18.35
C GLU A 440 26.07 36.57 17.74
N PRO A 441 26.42 37.73 17.17
CA PRO A 441 25.45 38.62 16.52
C PRO A 441 24.99 38.08 15.15
N ALA A 442 23.68 38.00 14.91
CA ALA A 442 23.08 37.47 13.67
C ALA A 442 23.47 38.18 12.35
N ALA A 443 24.01 39.40 12.42
CA ALA A 443 24.12 40.30 11.27
C ALA A 443 25.44 40.19 10.48
N GLU A 444 26.46 39.50 11.00
CA GLU A 444 27.82 39.57 10.43
C GLU A 444 28.40 38.22 10.00
N ASN A 445 27.97 37.09 10.57
CA ASN A 445 28.61 35.78 10.39
C ASN A 445 27.67 34.71 9.82
N GLY A 446 28.15 33.91 8.85
CA GLY A 446 27.39 32.83 8.21
C GLY A 446 27.37 31.51 9.01
N ARG A 447 26.53 30.54 8.60
CA ARG A 447 26.40 29.22 9.28
C ARG A 447 27.74 28.48 9.45
N ALA A 448 28.58 28.50 8.42
CA ALA A 448 29.90 27.89 8.42
C ALA A 448 30.81 28.44 9.55
N HIS A 449 30.72 29.74 9.84
CA HIS A 449 31.47 30.37 10.94
C HIS A 449 31.06 29.78 12.31
N HIS A 450 29.76 29.68 12.57
CA HIS A 450 29.26 29.10 13.82
C HIS A 450 29.66 27.62 13.97
N LEU A 451 29.70 26.86 12.88
CA LEU A 451 30.15 25.48 12.88
C LEU A 451 31.66 25.37 13.14
N ASN A 452 32.48 26.28 12.62
CA ASN A 452 33.91 26.36 12.94
C ASN A 452 34.15 26.64 14.43
N LEU A 453 33.41 27.59 15.02
CA LEU A 453 33.48 27.86 16.47
C LEU A 453 33.13 26.63 17.30
N LEU A 454 32.12 25.86 16.89
CA LEU A 454 31.75 24.61 17.55
C LEU A 454 32.84 23.55 17.40
N LEU A 455 33.38 23.35 16.20
CA LEU A 455 34.43 22.36 15.94
C LEU A 455 35.71 22.66 16.73
N ASP A 456 36.07 23.95 16.87
CA ASP A 456 37.19 24.41 17.70
C ASP A 456 36.95 24.16 19.20
N ALA A 457 35.69 24.22 19.64
CA ALA A 457 35.30 23.97 21.03
C ALA A 457 35.30 22.47 21.40
N VAL A 458 35.25 21.56 20.41
CA VAL A 458 35.27 20.10 20.64
C VAL A 458 36.70 19.64 20.97
N ASP A 459 36.93 19.27 22.22
CA ASP A 459 38.19 18.77 22.79
C ASP A 459 38.16 17.27 23.13
N THR A 460 37.02 16.61 22.91
CA THR A 460 36.83 15.19 23.16
C THR A 460 37.06 14.32 21.90
N PRO A 461 37.29 13.01 22.04
CA PRO A 461 37.49 12.09 20.91
C PRO A 461 36.32 12.01 19.91
N TYR A 462 35.10 12.29 20.35
CA TYR A 462 33.90 12.22 19.53
C TYR A 462 33.05 13.50 19.57
N TRP A 463 32.62 13.92 18.40
CA TRP A 463 31.78 15.08 18.15
C TRP A 463 30.35 14.63 17.83
N LEU A 464 29.39 14.98 18.68
CA LEU A 464 27.96 14.83 18.42
C LEU A 464 27.37 16.17 17.99
N HIS A 465 26.83 16.27 16.78
CA HIS A 465 26.23 17.51 16.29
C HIS A 465 24.72 17.36 16.11
N LEU A 466 23.95 18.32 16.64
CA LEU A 466 22.49 18.42 16.49
C LEU A 466 22.12 19.86 16.12
N ASP A 467 21.53 20.08 14.94
CA ASP A 467 20.86 21.35 14.65
C ASP A 467 19.61 21.53 15.52
N ASP A 468 19.13 22.77 15.68
CA ASP A 468 17.95 23.10 16.48
C ASP A 468 16.60 22.70 15.84
N ASP A 469 16.61 21.96 14.72
CA ASP A 469 15.44 21.60 13.93
C ASP A 469 15.18 20.07 13.84
N TRP A 470 15.43 19.30 14.90
CA TRP A 470 15.20 17.85 14.94
C TRP A 470 14.37 17.38 16.13
N GLN A 471 13.27 16.66 15.87
CA GLN A 471 12.48 16.04 16.94
C GLN A 471 12.71 14.51 16.99
N PHE A 472 13.18 14.03 18.14
CA PHE A 472 13.40 12.61 18.42
C PHE A 472 12.13 11.94 18.98
N PHE A 473 11.95 10.66 18.70
CA PHE A 473 10.76 9.91 19.11
C PHE A 473 10.97 8.48 19.66
N PRO A 474 11.98 7.68 19.25
CA PRO A 474 12.28 6.41 19.92
C PRO A 474 13.14 6.65 21.17
N ARG A 475 12.92 5.88 22.24
CA ARG A 475 13.92 5.76 23.31
C ARG A 475 15.02 4.79 22.88
N ALA A 476 16.28 5.23 22.85
CA ALA A 476 17.38 4.42 22.36
C ALA A 476 18.76 4.86 22.89
N ASP A 477 19.70 3.91 22.90
CA ASP A 477 21.12 4.12 23.19
C ASP A 477 21.86 4.63 21.93
N TYR A 478 21.58 5.87 21.53
CA TYR A 478 22.10 6.46 20.28
C TYR A 478 23.62 6.47 20.19
N ILE A 479 24.26 6.86 21.29
CA ILE A 479 25.71 7.08 21.35
C ILE A 479 26.42 5.74 21.41
N THR A 480 25.93 4.82 22.25
CA THR A 480 26.44 3.46 22.41
C THR A 480 26.38 2.70 21.09
N ASN A 481 25.26 2.77 20.38
CA ASN A 481 25.08 2.11 19.09
C ASN A 481 26.02 2.72 18.03
N ALA A 482 26.18 4.04 18.00
CA ALA A 482 27.12 4.69 17.09
C ALA A 482 28.58 4.34 17.41
N LEU A 483 28.96 4.31 18.69
CA LEU A 483 30.30 3.91 19.14
C LEU A 483 30.62 2.45 18.80
N ALA A 484 29.64 1.54 18.88
CA ALA A 484 29.84 0.15 18.46
C ALA A 484 30.29 0.05 17.00
N VAL A 485 29.62 0.77 16.09
CA VAL A 485 30.01 0.82 14.67
C VAL A 485 31.37 1.47 14.48
N LEU A 486 31.61 2.63 15.12
CA LEU A 486 32.88 3.34 14.99
C LEU A 486 34.05 2.46 15.48
N ASN A 487 33.91 1.79 16.62
CA ASN A 487 34.99 1.02 17.23
C ASN A 487 35.34 -0.25 16.44
N GLU A 488 34.36 -0.89 15.79
CA GLU A 488 34.59 -2.06 14.95
C GLU A 488 35.10 -1.71 13.54
N ARG A 489 34.86 -0.48 13.07
CA ARG A 489 35.21 -0.03 11.71
C ARG A 489 36.05 1.23 11.72
N SER A 490 37.36 1.05 11.60
CA SER A 490 38.32 2.16 11.58
C SER A 490 38.21 3.05 10.33
N ASP A 491 37.59 2.58 9.24
CA ASP A 491 37.33 3.35 8.02
C ASP A 491 36.11 4.28 8.15
N ILE A 492 35.26 4.07 9.15
CA ILE A 492 34.08 4.91 9.40
C ILE A 492 34.46 6.01 10.38
N GLY A 493 34.33 7.25 9.91
CA GLY A 493 34.55 8.45 10.73
C GLY A 493 33.26 9.06 11.27
N GLN A 494 32.09 8.73 10.72
CA GLN A 494 30.80 9.29 11.13
C GLN A 494 29.70 8.23 11.10
N VAL A 495 28.86 8.22 12.14
CA VAL A 495 27.62 7.44 12.19
C VAL A 495 26.44 8.38 12.38
N VAL A 496 25.58 8.48 11.36
CA VAL A 496 24.36 9.28 11.36
C VAL A 496 23.21 8.45 11.97
N PHE A 497 22.37 9.07 12.81
CA PHE A 497 21.35 8.35 13.56
C PHE A 497 20.13 7.93 12.72
N ASN A 498 19.91 8.58 11.58
CA ASN A 498 18.88 8.23 10.61
C ASN A 498 19.47 7.52 9.40
N ARG A 499 18.82 6.43 8.97
CA ARG A 499 19.17 5.67 7.76
C ARG A 499 19.17 6.57 6.52
N ASN A 500 20.21 6.46 5.70
CA ASN A 500 20.33 7.08 4.37
C ASN A 500 19.99 8.58 4.32
N TYR A 501 20.43 9.33 5.33
CA TYR A 501 20.20 10.77 5.45
C TYR A 501 18.72 11.19 5.52
N ALA A 502 17.83 10.28 5.92
CA ALA A 502 16.40 10.55 6.08
C ALA A 502 16.14 11.76 7.00
N GLU A 503 15.22 12.63 6.58
CA GLU A 503 14.76 13.81 7.33
C GLU A 503 13.29 13.66 7.79
N THR A 504 12.51 12.82 7.10
CA THR A 504 11.11 12.53 7.40
C THR A 504 10.89 11.03 7.54
N LEU A 505 9.70 10.62 8.02
CA LEU A 505 9.35 9.20 8.04
C LEU A 505 9.24 8.63 6.60
N GLU A 506 8.72 9.42 5.65
CA GLU A 506 8.52 9.00 4.25
C GLU A 506 9.83 8.60 3.56
N ASP A 507 10.96 9.10 4.07
CA ASP A 507 12.30 8.79 3.58
C ASP A 507 12.75 7.35 3.87
N ARG A 508 11.96 6.52 4.56
CA ARG A 508 12.27 5.09 4.79
C ARG A 508 12.54 4.31 3.49
N TRP A 509 11.97 4.76 2.39
CA TRP A 509 12.10 4.18 1.05
C TRP A 509 13.38 4.64 0.31
N ILE A 510 14.12 5.59 0.89
CA ILE A 510 15.43 5.98 0.37
C ILE A 510 16.33 4.76 0.45
N SER A 511 16.58 4.22 -0.73
CA SER A 511 17.47 3.09 -0.94
C SER A 511 18.90 3.62 -1.09
N GLY A 512 19.89 2.91 -0.55
CA GLY A 512 21.26 3.39 -0.45
C GLY A 512 22.04 2.63 0.62
N GLY A 513 23.34 2.45 0.38
CA GLY A 513 24.26 1.77 1.29
C GLY A 513 24.07 0.25 1.39
N LEU A 514 25.03 -0.39 2.06
CA LEU A 514 25.04 -1.83 2.34
C LEU A 514 24.70 -2.08 3.80
N VAL A 515 23.78 -3.02 4.03
CA VAL A 515 23.46 -3.48 5.39
C VAL A 515 24.60 -4.34 5.91
N HIS A 516 25.07 -4.00 7.11
CA HIS A 516 26.06 -4.76 7.87
C HIS A 516 25.53 -5.05 9.28
N ARG A 517 26.25 -5.92 10.00
CA ARG A 517 26.02 -6.20 11.41
C ARG A 517 27.32 -6.03 12.21
N THR A 518 27.19 -5.53 13.42
CA THR A 518 28.29 -5.54 14.40
C THR A 518 28.54 -6.95 14.93
N GLU A 519 29.62 -7.16 15.69
CA GLU A 519 29.89 -8.45 16.36
C GLU A 519 28.74 -8.87 17.30
N ALA A 520 28.10 -7.89 17.94
CA ALA A 520 26.92 -8.09 18.79
C ALA A 520 25.60 -8.28 17.99
N GLY A 521 25.65 -8.29 16.66
CA GLY A 521 24.51 -8.55 15.78
C GLY A 521 23.65 -7.33 15.42
N MET A 522 23.99 -6.14 15.92
CA MET A 522 23.26 -4.89 15.64
C MET A 522 23.40 -4.50 14.17
N ARG A 523 22.28 -4.19 13.52
CA ARG A 523 22.27 -3.75 12.11
C ARG A 523 22.67 -2.29 11.97
N PHE A 524 23.46 -2.01 10.94
CA PHE A 524 23.78 -0.65 10.49
C PHE A 524 23.92 -0.63 8.97
N VAL A 525 23.84 0.55 8.37
CA VAL A 525 23.99 0.73 6.92
C VAL A 525 25.28 1.49 6.65
N ALA A 526 26.21 0.92 5.88
CA ALA A 526 27.39 1.65 5.42
C ALA A 526 27.06 2.40 4.13
N HIS A 527 27.37 3.71 4.08
CA HIS A 527 27.11 4.52 2.89
C HIS A 527 27.96 4.06 1.70
N GLU A 528 27.37 4.05 0.50
CA GLU A 528 28.08 3.83 -0.76
C GLU A 528 28.03 5.09 -1.60
N TYR A 529 29.16 5.81 -1.65
CA TYR A 529 29.31 7.01 -2.47
C TYR A 529 29.72 6.66 -3.91
N LEU A 530 28.98 7.20 -4.90
CA LEU A 530 29.13 6.95 -6.33
C LEU A 530 29.23 8.28 -7.11
N PRO A 531 30.44 8.77 -7.43
CA PRO A 531 30.69 10.11 -7.98
C PRO A 531 30.33 10.38 -9.48
N GLN A 532 29.21 9.84 -10.03
CA GLN A 532 28.61 10.08 -11.40
C GLN A 532 29.00 9.14 -12.59
N PRO A 533 28.29 9.20 -13.76
CA PRO A 533 26.85 9.10 -13.99
C PRO A 533 26.56 7.74 -14.68
N ILE A 534 25.90 6.80 -14.01
CA ILE A 534 25.51 5.54 -14.64
C ILE A 534 24.00 5.39 -14.51
N TRP A 535 23.40 5.14 -15.67
CA TRP A 535 22.03 4.84 -16.02
C TRP A 535 21.42 3.63 -15.28
N LEU A 536 21.69 3.48 -13.97
CA LEU A 536 21.31 2.33 -13.15
C LEU A 536 20.70 2.67 -11.78
N THR A 537 20.75 3.90 -11.27
CA THR A 537 20.35 4.16 -9.87
C THR A 537 19.01 4.87 -9.72
N ALA A 538 17.95 4.38 -10.37
CA ALA A 538 16.59 4.60 -9.87
C ALA A 538 16.39 4.01 -8.46
N VAL A 539 17.32 3.15 -8.03
CA VAL A 539 17.29 2.35 -6.80
C VAL A 539 18.20 2.91 -5.70
N HIS A 540 18.95 4.01 -5.87
CA HIS A 540 19.81 4.54 -4.80
C HIS A 540 19.74 6.07 -4.69
N ARG A 541 18.73 6.60 -3.97
CA ARG A 541 18.59 8.03 -3.71
C ARG A 541 19.63 8.41 -2.64
N HIS A 542 20.55 9.34 -2.95
CA HIS A 542 21.69 9.80 -2.12
C HIS A 542 23.02 9.06 -2.24
N ALA A 543 23.17 8.06 -3.13
CA ALA A 543 24.51 7.52 -3.44
C ALA A 543 25.46 8.58 -4.05
N ASP A 544 24.91 9.67 -4.57
CA ASP A 544 25.62 10.81 -5.14
C ASP A 544 26.10 11.84 -4.10
N TRP A 545 25.62 11.77 -2.84
CA TRP A 545 26.11 12.64 -1.77
C TRP A 545 27.43 12.08 -1.21
N PRO A 546 28.53 12.87 -1.21
CA PRO A 546 29.80 12.47 -0.60
C PRO A 546 29.63 12.13 0.88
N HIS A 547 30.52 11.32 1.45
CA HIS A 547 30.46 11.02 2.89
C HIS A 547 30.51 12.31 3.71
N PHE A 548 29.88 12.29 4.90
CA PHE A 548 29.68 13.40 5.85
C PHE A 548 28.38 14.19 5.65
N ALA A 549 27.69 14.45 6.78
CA ALA A 549 26.58 15.38 6.86
C ALA A 549 26.47 16.02 8.25
N LEU A 550 25.84 17.20 8.33
CA LEU A 550 25.54 17.91 9.57
C LEU A 550 24.18 17.50 10.19
N ARG A 551 23.71 16.30 9.88
CA ARG A 551 22.53 15.70 10.51
C ARG A 551 22.90 15.13 11.88
N PRO A 552 21.92 14.77 12.74
CA PRO A 552 22.20 14.08 13.99
C PRO A 552 23.13 12.89 13.81
N ALA A 553 24.37 13.05 14.28
CA ALA A 553 25.44 12.10 14.01
C ALA A 553 26.55 12.19 15.05
N LEU A 554 27.15 11.03 15.34
CA LEU A 554 28.37 10.92 16.11
C LEU A 554 29.56 10.79 15.15
N THR A 555 30.51 11.71 15.26
CA THR A 555 31.67 11.81 14.36
C THR A 555 32.96 11.68 15.17
N ARG A 556 33.96 10.99 14.65
CA ARG A 556 35.32 11.01 15.22
C ARG A 556 35.85 12.43 15.07
N THR A 557 36.25 13.06 16.16
CA THR A 557 36.79 14.43 16.13
C THR A 557 38.01 14.53 15.21
N VAL A 558 38.84 13.47 15.14
CA VAL A 558 39.96 13.39 14.20
C VAL A 558 39.52 13.44 12.74
N ALA A 559 38.44 12.74 12.37
CA ALA A 559 37.95 12.70 11.00
C ALA A 559 37.39 14.06 10.56
N ALA A 560 36.64 14.73 11.44
CA ALA A 560 36.15 16.07 11.20
C ALA A 560 37.29 17.10 11.06
N ARG A 561 38.34 17.00 11.90
CA ARG A 561 39.49 17.91 11.84
C ARG A 561 40.37 17.70 10.61
N GLU A 562 40.52 16.45 10.15
CA GLU A 562 41.28 16.13 8.94
C GLU A 562 40.61 16.65 7.66
N ALA A 563 39.27 16.66 7.61
CA ALA A 563 38.51 17.25 6.51
C ALA A 563 38.70 18.78 6.37
N GLY A 564 39.19 19.45 7.42
CA GLY A 564 39.46 20.88 7.45
C GLY A 564 38.27 21.73 7.93
N PRO A 565 38.46 23.05 8.11
CA PRO A 565 37.41 23.96 8.54
C PRO A 565 36.34 24.17 7.46
N PHE A 566 35.12 24.49 7.87
CA PHE A 566 34.03 24.87 6.98
C PHE A 566 34.36 26.20 6.27
N ASP A 567 34.13 26.25 4.96
CA ASP A 567 34.38 27.45 4.17
C ASP A 567 33.33 28.53 4.47
N GLU A 568 33.75 29.61 5.14
CA GLU A 568 32.88 30.70 5.57
C GLU A 568 32.38 31.60 4.43
N VAL A 569 33.01 31.51 3.25
CA VAL A 569 32.66 32.32 2.08
C VAL A 569 31.70 31.56 1.14
N ASP A 570 31.72 30.23 1.20
CA ASP A 570 30.95 29.40 0.29
C ASP A 570 29.53 29.14 0.75
N VAL A 571 28.58 29.36 -0.16
CA VAL A 571 27.18 28.99 0.09
C VAL A 571 26.97 27.46 0.00
N GLY A 572 27.86 26.75 -0.71
CA GLY A 572 27.87 25.29 -0.87
C GLY A 572 28.80 24.53 0.08
N PHE A 573 29.25 25.15 1.19
CA PHE A 573 30.34 24.65 2.03
C PHE A 573 30.12 23.22 2.56
N GLU A 574 28.86 22.81 2.78
CA GLU A 574 28.52 21.46 3.27
C GLU A 574 28.95 20.37 2.28
N CYS A 575 28.72 20.59 0.98
CA CYS A 575 29.13 19.65 -0.06
C CYS A 575 30.65 19.58 -0.16
N ARG A 576 31.34 20.73 -0.14
CA ARG A 576 32.81 20.79 -0.15
C ARG A 576 33.44 20.10 1.05
N SER A 577 32.83 20.25 2.23
CA SER A 577 33.29 19.58 3.45
C SER A 577 33.10 18.07 3.36
N ALA A 578 32.00 17.62 2.75
CA ALA A 578 31.74 16.21 2.48
C ALA A 578 32.71 15.61 1.45
N GLU A 579 33.04 16.36 0.40
CA GLU A 579 34.09 15.99 -0.56
C GLU A 579 35.45 15.86 0.11
N ALA A 580 35.87 16.87 0.89
CA ALA A 580 37.14 16.83 1.62
C ALA A 580 37.22 15.66 2.61
N TYR A 581 36.14 15.42 3.36
CA TYR A 581 36.03 14.28 4.25
C TYR A 581 36.18 12.93 3.50
N THR A 582 35.56 12.82 2.33
CA THR A 582 35.67 11.65 1.44
C THR A 582 37.09 11.50 0.88
N GLU A 583 37.75 12.60 0.49
CA GLU A 583 39.12 12.62 -0.03
C GLU A 583 40.15 12.20 1.03
N CYS A 584 39.90 12.47 2.31
CA CYS A 584 40.67 11.95 3.43
C CYS A 584 40.51 10.42 3.63
N GLY A 585 39.62 9.77 2.88
CA GLY A 585 39.36 8.33 2.94
C GLY A 585 38.34 7.93 4.01
N TRP A 586 37.74 8.89 4.69
CA TRP A 586 36.72 8.62 5.71
C TRP A 586 35.37 8.26 5.08
N ARG A 587 34.67 7.36 5.75
CA ARG A 587 33.32 6.92 5.37
C ARG A 587 32.28 7.29 6.41
N THR A 588 31.03 7.25 5.98
CA THR A 588 29.84 7.45 6.80
C THR A 588 29.04 6.16 6.86
N ALA A 589 28.49 5.86 8.02
CA ALA A 589 27.47 4.84 8.20
C ALA A 589 26.23 5.44 8.87
N PHE A 590 25.16 4.65 8.94
CA PHE A 590 23.88 5.00 9.50
C PHE A 590 23.43 3.93 10.47
N LEU A 591 22.73 4.32 11.53
CA LEU A 591 21.88 3.36 12.26
C LEU A 591 20.74 2.92 11.32
N ASP A 592 20.39 1.63 11.35
CA ASP A 592 19.34 1.05 10.49
C ASP A 592 17.92 1.37 11.03
N SER A 593 17.61 2.65 11.21
CA SER A 593 16.31 3.17 11.64
C SER A 593 16.15 4.64 11.27
N ILE A 594 14.93 5.16 11.35
CA ILE A 594 14.64 6.59 11.43
C ILE A 594 14.26 6.87 12.88
N SER A 595 14.98 7.77 13.52
CA SER A 595 14.91 8.05 14.96
C SER A 595 14.56 9.50 15.28
N SER A 596 14.69 10.38 14.30
CA SER A 596 14.30 11.78 14.41
C SER A 596 13.70 12.26 13.10
N VAL A 597 12.86 13.28 13.18
CA VAL A 597 12.33 13.99 12.01
C VAL A 597 12.68 15.47 12.08
N ARG A 598 12.86 16.09 10.92
CA ARG A 598 13.17 17.51 10.82
C ARG A 598 11.93 18.37 11.07
N ILE A 599 12.07 19.44 11.85
CA ILE A 599 11.00 20.36 12.27
C ILE A 599 11.23 21.77 11.71
N GLY A 600 10.60 22.09 10.58
CA GLY A 600 10.70 23.41 9.94
C GLY A 600 10.77 23.32 8.43
N ALA A 601 10.65 24.46 7.73
CA ALA A 601 10.88 24.49 6.30
C ALA A 601 12.35 24.11 6.02
N PRO A 602 12.64 23.15 5.11
CA PRO A 602 13.99 22.67 4.88
C PRO A 602 14.91 23.83 4.53
N SER A 603 16.02 23.99 5.28
CA SER A 603 17.05 24.95 4.91
C SER A 603 17.81 24.42 3.70
N GLY A 604 17.71 25.10 2.57
CA GLY A 604 18.75 25.09 1.53
C GLY A 604 18.80 23.92 0.56
N ARG A 605 17.97 22.87 0.68
CA ARG A 605 17.73 21.97 -0.45
C ARG A 605 16.66 22.57 -1.34
N VAL A 606 17.07 23.01 -2.53
CA VAL A 606 16.19 23.03 -3.71
C VAL A 606 15.93 21.57 -4.08
N ASP A 607 15.26 20.82 -3.20
CA ASP A 607 14.58 19.61 -3.62
C ASP A 607 13.48 20.10 -4.55
N SER A 608 13.53 19.61 -5.79
CA SER A 608 12.56 19.77 -6.87
C SER A 608 11.26 20.41 -6.39
N TRP A 609 11.06 21.68 -6.76
CA TRP A 609 9.85 22.43 -6.48
C TRP A 609 8.65 21.68 -7.08
N ARG A 610 8.07 20.75 -6.31
CA ARG A 610 6.70 20.29 -6.49
C ARG A 610 5.87 21.18 -5.58
N PRO A 611 5.36 22.32 -6.07
CA PRO A 611 4.44 23.12 -5.29
C PRO A 611 3.32 22.20 -4.80
N PRO A 612 2.99 22.21 -3.50
CA PRO A 612 1.85 21.47 -3.00
C PRO A 612 0.62 21.83 -3.84
N ARG A 613 -0.30 20.88 -4.04
CA ARG A 613 -1.54 21.06 -4.83
C ARG A 613 -2.23 22.42 -4.58
N ALA A 614 -2.18 22.90 -3.34
CA ALA A 614 -2.65 24.23 -2.95
C ALA A 614 -1.97 25.36 -3.72
N ALA A 615 -0.63 25.41 -3.77
CA ALA A 615 0.16 26.44 -4.44
C ALA A 615 -0.07 26.48 -5.97
N LEU A 616 -0.19 25.32 -6.65
CA LEU A 616 -0.55 25.30 -8.07
C LEU A 616 -1.99 25.78 -8.34
N SER A 617 -2.89 25.62 -7.38
CA SER A 617 -4.31 25.96 -7.55
C SER A 617 -4.63 27.44 -7.29
N THR A 618 -3.81 28.14 -6.50
CA THR A 618 -4.10 29.51 -6.04
C THR A 618 -3.15 30.58 -6.56
N GLU A 619 -1.93 30.24 -6.98
CA GLU A 619 -0.93 31.22 -7.40
C GLU A 619 -0.85 31.34 -8.93
N SER A 620 -0.93 32.56 -9.44
CA SER A 620 -0.68 32.84 -10.85
C SER A 620 0.81 32.68 -11.16
N VAL A 621 1.15 31.87 -12.16
CA VAL A 621 2.54 31.69 -12.59
C VAL A 621 3.05 32.96 -13.26
N ASN A 622 4.14 33.53 -12.77
CA ASN A 622 4.75 34.71 -13.39
C ASN A 622 5.50 34.33 -14.67
N LYS A 623 5.09 34.92 -15.80
CA LYS A 623 5.66 34.64 -17.13
C LYS A 623 6.69 35.71 -17.54
N THR A 624 7.97 35.32 -17.58
CA THR A 624 9.11 36.20 -17.89
C THR A 624 9.76 35.92 -19.25
N ALA A 625 9.46 34.79 -19.88
CA ALA A 625 10.05 34.32 -21.13
C ALA A 625 8.99 34.01 -22.21
N LEU A 626 9.42 33.92 -23.48
CA LEU A 626 8.53 33.89 -24.64
C LEU A 626 8.13 32.48 -25.06
N LEU A 627 9.03 31.73 -25.70
CA LEU A 627 8.77 30.43 -26.31
C LEU A 627 9.85 29.42 -25.90
N SER A 628 9.43 28.24 -25.46
CA SER A 628 10.31 27.13 -25.15
C SER A 628 9.92 25.83 -25.88
N THR A 629 10.77 24.83 -25.78
CA THR A 629 10.41 23.42 -26.05
C THR A 629 11.24 22.50 -25.17
N ILE A 630 10.68 21.34 -24.81
CA ILE A 630 11.37 20.30 -24.04
C ILE A 630 11.49 19.05 -24.89
N VAL A 631 12.73 18.64 -25.16
CA VAL A 631 13.07 17.46 -25.97
C VAL A 631 13.49 16.31 -25.04
N SER A 632 12.66 15.26 -24.93
CA SER A 632 12.96 14.05 -24.14
C SER A 632 13.93 13.09 -24.87
N GLY A 633 14.49 12.07 -24.20
CA GLY A 633 15.59 11.20 -24.71
C GLY A 633 15.27 10.13 -25.79
N GLU A 634 16.23 9.23 -26.00
CA GLU A 634 16.61 8.41 -27.19
C GLU A 634 15.59 7.39 -27.79
N SER A 635 14.35 7.77 -28.10
CA SER A 635 13.46 6.91 -28.92
C SER A 635 13.44 7.36 -30.40
N ASN A 636 13.70 6.46 -31.34
CA ASN A 636 13.64 6.77 -32.78
C ASN A 636 12.19 6.72 -33.30
N SER A 637 11.45 7.83 -33.15
CA SER A 637 10.05 7.96 -33.57
C SER A 637 9.86 8.98 -34.70
N ALA A 638 8.81 8.79 -35.51
CA ALA A 638 8.47 9.70 -36.60
C ALA A 638 8.10 11.11 -36.08
N GLY A 639 7.34 11.19 -34.98
CA GLY A 639 6.99 12.46 -34.34
C GLY A 639 8.19 13.22 -33.81
N ARG A 640 9.16 12.52 -33.20
CA ARG A 640 10.43 13.13 -32.77
C ARG A 640 11.18 13.75 -33.95
N SER A 641 11.29 13.02 -35.05
CA SER A 641 12.02 13.49 -36.24
C SER A 641 11.39 14.78 -36.81
N LEU A 642 10.05 14.83 -36.85
CA LEU A 642 9.30 16.02 -37.24
C LEU A 642 9.50 17.19 -36.27
N GLY A 643 9.46 16.91 -34.95
CA GLY A 643 9.68 17.93 -33.92
C GLY A 643 11.09 18.55 -34.00
N LEU A 644 12.13 17.72 -34.11
CA LEU A 644 13.51 18.19 -34.27
C LEU A 644 13.69 19.00 -35.57
N ALA A 645 13.11 18.54 -36.68
CA ALA A 645 13.15 19.26 -37.95
C ALA A 645 12.47 20.64 -37.85
N PHE A 646 11.33 20.71 -37.14
CA PHE A 646 10.62 21.96 -36.90
C PHE A 646 11.41 22.93 -36.03
N ILE A 647 12.02 22.46 -34.93
CA ILE A 647 12.86 23.31 -34.06
C ILE A 647 14.05 23.87 -34.85
N ARG A 648 14.72 23.05 -35.67
CA ARG A 648 15.81 23.52 -36.55
C ARG A 648 15.33 24.58 -37.55
N HIS A 649 14.12 24.41 -38.07
CA HIS A 649 13.51 25.40 -38.95
C HIS A 649 13.25 26.71 -38.21
N LEU A 650 12.69 26.69 -36.99
CA LEU A 650 12.48 27.91 -36.20
C LEU A 650 13.79 28.67 -35.93
N GLU A 651 14.87 27.97 -35.57
CA GLU A 651 16.20 28.60 -35.39
C GLU A 651 16.72 29.23 -36.69
N ALA A 652 16.64 28.50 -37.82
CA ALA A 652 17.14 28.97 -39.10
C ALA A 652 16.43 30.23 -39.61
N PHE A 653 15.15 30.40 -39.24
CA PHE A 653 14.33 31.56 -39.60
C PHE A 653 14.29 32.65 -38.50
N GLY A 654 15.12 32.52 -37.48
CA GLY A 654 15.32 33.55 -36.45
C GLY A 654 14.16 33.73 -35.48
N VAL A 655 13.31 32.70 -35.30
CA VAL A 655 12.27 32.72 -34.27
C VAL A 655 12.90 32.47 -32.91
N PRO A 656 12.78 33.37 -31.91
CA PRO A 656 13.35 33.16 -30.58
C PRO A 656 12.66 31.97 -29.90
N ILE A 657 13.41 30.90 -29.67
CA ILE A 657 13.01 29.70 -28.95
C ILE A 657 14.15 29.31 -28.01
N ASP A 658 13.83 28.86 -26.80
CA ASP A 658 14.79 28.23 -25.89
C ASP A 658 14.52 26.71 -25.86
N VAL A 659 15.58 25.92 -26.05
CA VAL A 659 15.48 24.45 -26.15
C VAL A 659 16.04 23.82 -24.88
N PHE A 660 15.24 22.97 -24.24
CA PHE A 660 15.60 22.23 -23.03
C PHE A 660 15.59 20.73 -23.32
N GLY A 661 16.49 19.95 -22.70
CA GLY A 661 16.54 18.50 -22.88
C GLY A 661 17.95 17.91 -22.84
N GLY A 662 18.05 16.60 -23.06
CA GLY A 662 19.31 15.83 -23.06
C GLY A 662 20.09 15.88 -24.38
N SER A 663 20.79 14.80 -24.74
CA SER A 663 21.76 14.72 -25.85
C SER A 663 21.33 15.36 -27.19
N ASP A 664 20.08 15.17 -27.63
CA ASP A 664 19.61 15.76 -28.89
C ASP A 664 19.40 17.29 -28.81
N ALA A 665 19.08 17.80 -27.62
CA ALA A 665 18.91 19.23 -27.37
C ALA A 665 20.24 19.99 -27.39
N GLU A 666 21.35 19.33 -27.05
CA GLU A 666 22.71 19.90 -27.08
C GLU A 666 23.15 20.32 -28.50
N SER A 667 22.50 19.76 -29.54
CA SER A 667 22.80 20.09 -30.94
C SER A 667 22.19 21.41 -31.43
N PHE A 668 21.45 22.13 -30.57
CA PHE A 668 20.78 23.39 -30.89
C PHE A 668 21.53 24.58 -30.29
N VAL A 669 21.62 25.69 -31.02
CA VAL A 669 22.28 26.92 -30.54
C VAL A 669 21.49 27.55 -29.40
N SER A 670 20.18 27.34 -29.40
CA SER A 670 19.24 27.78 -28.38
C SER A 670 19.16 26.89 -27.13
N HIS A 671 20.07 25.92 -26.95
CA HIS A 671 20.06 25.04 -25.78
C HIS A 671 20.30 25.81 -24.48
N ARG A 672 19.47 25.54 -23.46
CA ARG A 672 19.53 26.18 -22.12
C ARG A 672 19.83 25.21 -20.98
N GLY A 673 20.31 24.01 -21.30
CA GLY A 673 20.61 22.95 -20.33
C GLY A 673 19.49 21.92 -20.16
N GLY A 674 19.74 20.94 -19.29
CA GLY A 674 18.84 19.81 -19.07
C GLY A 674 17.94 20.02 -17.85
N PRO A 675 16.61 20.11 -18.00
CA PRO A 675 15.72 19.64 -16.96
C PRO A 675 15.92 18.12 -16.87
N THR A 676 16.33 17.61 -15.71
CA THR A 676 16.17 16.18 -15.44
C THR A 676 14.70 15.82 -15.62
N LEU A 677 14.35 14.58 -15.96
CA LEU A 677 12.95 14.14 -16.13
C LEU A 677 12.07 14.51 -14.91
N SER A 678 12.69 14.75 -13.75
CA SER A 678 12.10 15.22 -12.50
C SER A 678 11.84 16.73 -12.38
N ASP A 679 12.44 17.59 -13.22
CA ASP A 679 12.29 19.06 -13.12
C ASP A 679 12.13 19.77 -14.47
N ARG A 680 10.99 19.57 -15.13
CA ARG A 680 10.59 20.28 -16.36
C ARG A 680 10.20 21.75 -16.14
N THR A 681 10.22 22.24 -14.89
CA THR A 681 9.63 23.53 -14.52
C THR A 681 10.37 24.70 -15.14
N ALA A 682 11.70 24.60 -15.28
CA ALA A 682 12.54 25.63 -15.90
C ALA A 682 12.13 25.94 -17.35
N GLY A 683 11.68 24.93 -18.10
CA GLY A 683 11.25 25.08 -19.49
C GLY A 683 9.78 25.48 -19.66
N LEU A 684 8.98 25.58 -18.59
CA LEU A 684 7.54 25.81 -18.69
C LEU A 684 7.04 26.97 -17.84
N LEU A 685 7.48 27.09 -16.59
CA LEU A 685 6.99 28.13 -15.68
C LEU A 685 7.29 29.54 -16.20
N PRO A 686 8.50 29.88 -16.67
CA PRO A 686 8.79 31.22 -17.16
C PRO A 686 8.08 31.56 -18.48
N TYR A 687 7.71 30.56 -19.29
CA TYR A 687 7.38 30.74 -20.72
C TYR A 687 5.89 30.92 -20.99
N ARG A 688 5.53 31.87 -21.88
CA ARG A 688 4.14 32.06 -22.33
C ARG A 688 3.70 30.99 -23.33
N TYR A 689 4.61 30.53 -24.18
CA TYR A 689 4.36 29.55 -25.21
C TYR A 689 5.33 28.38 -25.08
N THR A 690 4.90 27.19 -25.49
CA THR A 690 5.77 26.02 -25.58
C THR A 690 5.39 25.17 -26.81
N VAL A 691 6.37 24.52 -27.43
CA VAL A 691 6.15 23.54 -28.50
C VAL A 691 6.17 22.14 -27.91
N ALA A 692 5.06 21.41 -28.06
CA ALA A 692 4.95 20.00 -27.70
C ALA A 692 4.59 19.16 -28.93
N VAL A 693 5.49 18.25 -29.29
CA VAL A 693 5.28 17.31 -30.39
C VAL A 693 5.30 15.92 -29.78
N GLU A 694 4.25 15.14 -29.93
CA GLU A 694 4.20 13.76 -29.43
C GLU A 694 5.03 12.81 -30.29
N ASP A 695 5.36 11.64 -29.76
CA ASP A 695 6.17 10.66 -30.51
C ASP A 695 5.38 10.01 -31.66
N ARG A 696 4.04 10.01 -31.58
CA ARG A 696 3.11 9.42 -32.55
C ARG A 696 1.82 10.24 -32.66
N MET A 697 1.13 10.07 -33.78
CA MET A 697 -0.18 10.63 -34.07
C MET A 697 -1.22 9.51 -34.09
N GLU A 698 -1.88 9.27 -32.95
CA GLU A 698 -2.90 8.22 -32.79
C GLU A 698 -4.10 8.77 -31.99
N PRO A 699 -5.35 8.38 -32.31
CA PRO A 699 -6.51 8.80 -31.53
C PRO A 699 -6.37 8.41 -30.05
N ASN A 700 -6.72 9.33 -29.15
CA ASN A 700 -6.58 9.21 -27.69
C ASN A 700 -5.13 9.06 -27.17
N TYR A 701 -4.11 9.36 -27.99
CA TYR A 701 -2.70 9.32 -27.58
C TYR A 701 -2.12 10.73 -27.39
N PHE A 702 -1.98 11.14 -26.13
CA PHE A 702 -1.21 12.31 -25.71
C PHE A 702 -0.47 11.96 -24.41
N THR A 703 0.61 12.68 -24.12
CA THR A 703 1.45 12.42 -22.94
C THR A 703 1.42 13.59 -21.96
N ASP A 704 2.31 13.54 -20.98
CA ASP A 704 2.53 14.62 -20.03
C ASP A 704 2.90 15.95 -20.73
N ARG A 705 3.41 15.95 -21.98
CA ARG A 705 3.83 17.17 -22.70
C ARG A 705 2.74 18.24 -22.79
N ILE A 706 1.51 17.88 -23.16
CA ILE A 706 0.39 18.85 -23.21
C ILE A 706 -0.13 19.20 -21.81
N ILE A 707 -0.14 18.24 -20.88
CA ILE A 707 -0.62 18.44 -19.51
C ILE A 707 0.30 19.40 -18.75
N ASP A 708 1.61 19.17 -18.80
CA ASP A 708 2.64 20.00 -18.18
C ASP A 708 2.57 21.45 -18.71
N SER A 709 2.27 21.62 -20.01
CA SER A 709 2.07 22.93 -20.62
C SER A 709 0.91 23.69 -19.99
N VAL A 710 -0.24 23.02 -19.81
CA VAL A 710 -1.44 23.60 -19.19
C VAL A 710 -1.19 23.89 -17.70
N LEU A 711 -0.59 22.96 -16.96
CA LEU A 711 -0.25 23.14 -15.55
C LEU A 711 0.73 24.30 -15.33
N GLY A 712 1.67 24.46 -16.26
CA GLY A 712 2.61 25.57 -16.31
C GLY A 712 1.97 26.90 -16.72
N GLU A 713 0.71 26.95 -17.16
CA GLU A 713 0.06 28.13 -17.76
C GLU A 713 0.72 28.61 -19.07
N ALA A 714 1.29 27.70 -19.86
CA ALA A 714 1.83 28.00 -21.19
C ALA A 714 0.85 27.58 -22.30
N LEU A 715 0.68 28.41 -23.33
CA LEU A 715 -0.11 28.05 -24.52
C LEU A 715 0.71 27.10 -25.39
N CYS A 716 0.19 25.90 -25.60
CA CYS A 716 0.91 24.83 -26.27
C CYS A 716 0.70 24.88 -27.79
N PHE A 717 1.77 24.93 -28.57
CA PHE A 717 1.77 24.59 -29.99
C PHE A 717 1.95 23.08 -30.13
N TYR A 718 0.90 22.38 -30.57
CA TYR A 718 0.75 20.93 -30.37
C TYR A 718 0.66 20.13 -31.68
N TRP A 719 1.36 18.99 -31.74
CA TRP A 719 1.22 17.95 -32.76
C TRP A 719 1.20 16.56 -32.09
N GLY A 720 0.27 15.68 -32.45
CA GLY A 720 0.07 14.38 -31.79
C GLY A 720 -1.35 13.86 -31.96
N CYS A 721 -2.04 13.53 -30.85
CA CYS A 721 -3.45 13.08 -30.81
C CYS A 721 -4.40 13.77 -31.81
N PRO A 722 -4.97 13.08 -32.83
CA PRO A 722 -5.88 13.67 -33.81
C PRO A 722 -7.21 14.18 -33.27
N ASN A 723 -7.72 13.61 -32.18
CA ASN A 723 -9.02 13.94 -31.56
C ASN A 723 -8.85 14.63 -30.19
N LEU A 724 -7.78 15.39 -29.99
CA LEU A 724 -7.47 16.02 -28.71
C LEU A 724 -8.59 16.95 -28.22
N GLU A 725 -9.32 17.57 -29.14
CA GLU A 725 -10.46 18.47 -28.90
C GLU A 725 -11.64 17.76 -28.21
N GLU A 726 -11.70 16.42 -28.27
CA GLU A 726 -12.69 15.61 -27.55
C GLU A 726 -12.28 15.39 -26.07
N LEU A 727 -11.00 15.61 -25.74
CA LEU A 727 -10.39 15.25 -24.46
C LEU A 727 -9.92 16.47 -23.66
N ILE A 728 -9.46 17.54 -24.33
CA ILE A 728 -8.90 18.76 -23.75
C ILE A 728 -9.57 19.97 -24.43
N ASP A 729 -9.85 21.04 -23.67
CA ASP A 729 -10.44 22.27 -24.21
C ASP A 729 -9.62 22.80 -25.42
N PRO A 730 -10.21 22.92 -26.62
CA PRO A 730 -9.50 23.36 -27.82
C PRO A 730 -8.90 24.77 -27.73
N GLN A 731 -9.27 25.56 -26.72
CA GLN A 731 -8.68 26.88 -26.49
C GLN A 731 -7.28 26.82 -25.88
N VAL A 732 -6.87 25.72 -25.25
CA VAL A 732 -5.59 25.64 -24.50
C VAL A 732 -4.39 25.18 -25.33
N PHE A 733 -4.61 24.88 -26.62
CA PHE A 733 -3.54 24.54 -27.56
C PHE A 733 -3.82 25.11 -28.96
N ILE A 734 -2.79 25.12 -29.79
CA ILE A 734 -2.85 25.48 -31.21
C ILE A 734 -2.23 24.33 -32.01
N ARG A 735 -2.97 23.80 -32.99
CA ARG A 735 -2.48 22.72 -33.87
C ARG A 735 -1.33 23.20 -34.75
N LEU A 736 -0.30 22.37 -34.87
CA LEU A 736 0.80 22.55 -35.83
C LEU A 736 0.73 21.48 -36.91
N PRO A 737 0.61 21.81 -38.21
CA PRO A 737 0.76 20.85 -39.30
C PRO A 737 2.26 20.63 -39.62
N LEU A 738 2.91 19.68 -38.94
CA LEU A 738 4.36 19.46 -39.09
C LEU A 738 4.79 18.84 -40.43
N ASP A 739 3.85 18.48 -41.29
CA ASP A 739 4.07 18.17 -42.70
C ASP A 739 4.38 19.42 -43.55
N ASP A 740 4.05 20.62 -43.06
CA ASP A 740 4.43 21.92 -43.62
C ASP A 740 5.08 22.81 -42.56
N LEU A 741 6.43 22.79 -42.52
CA LEU A 741 7.21 23.56 -41.55
C LEU A 741 7.09 25.07 -41.74
N VAL A 742 6.83 25.54 -42.97
CA VAL A 742 6.69 26.97 -43.28
C VAL A 742 5.37 27.47 -42.72
N GLU A 743 4.29 26.73 -42.97
CA GLU A 743 2.97 27.05 -42.42
C GLU A 743 2.95 26.94 -40.89
N SER A 744 3.56 25.89 -40.32
CA SER A 744 3.72 25.76 -38.87
C SER A 744 4.45 26.94 -38.25
N SER A 745 5.52 27.44 -38.90
CA SER A 745 6.26 28.61 -38.42
C SER A 745 5.44 29.89 -38.52
N ARG A 746 4.65 30.05 -39.59
CA ARG A 746 3.72 31.18 -39.75
C ARG A 746 2.66 31.17 -38.65
N ILE A 747 2.12 30.01 -38.28
CA ILE A 747 1.16 29.86 -37.18
C ILE A 747 1.77 30.29 -35.85
N VAL A 748 2.98 29.84 -35.53
CA VAL A 748 3.70 30.22 -34.30
C VAL A 748 3.94 31.73 -34.25
N GLN A 749 4.49 32.31 -35.32
CA GLN A 749 4.79 33.75 -35.40
C GLN A 749 3.52 34.60 -35.28
N GLN A 750 2.44 34.22 -35.98
CA GLN A 750 1.17 34.95 -35.94
C GLN A 750 0.53 34.88 -34.55
N ALA A 751 0.49 33.69 -33.92
CA ALA A 751 -0.09 33.53 -32.59
C ALA A 751 0.68 34.31 -31.51
N ILE A 752 2.01 34.38 -31.63
CA ILE A 752 2.86 35.22 -30.76
C ILE A 752 2.57 36.70 -31.00
N ALA A 753 2.51 37.14 -32.26
CA ALA A 753 2.24 38.53 -32.63
C ALA A 753 0.85 39.01 -32.17
N ASP A 754 -0.15 38.13 -32.25
CA ASP A 754 -1.52 38.38 -31.81
C ASP A 754 -1.71 38.26 -30.29
N ASN A 755 -0.67 37.82 -29.57
CA ASN A 755 -0.65 37.58 -28.14
C ASN A 755 -1.76 36.62 -27.69
N GLU A 756 -1.92 35.51 -28.43
CA GLU A 756 -2.96 34.51 -28.21
C GLU A 756 -2.92 33.93 -26.78
N TRP A 757 -1.73 33.82 -26.16
CA TRP A 757 -1.62 33.40 -24.76
C TRP A 757 -2.45 34.27 -23.81
N SER A 758 -2.35 35.61 -23.92
CA SER A 758 -3.09 36.51 -23.04
C SER A 758 -4.60 36.45 -23.28
N ARG A 759 -5.03 36.14 -24.52
CA ARG A 759 -6.45 35.99 -24.85
C ARG A 759 -7.04 34.68 -24.31
N ARG A 760 -6.22 33.63 -24.21
CA ARG A 760 -6.62 32.26 -23.84
C ARG A 760 -6.31 31.86 -22.41
N ILE A 761 -5.59 32.69 -21.64
CA ILE A 761 -5.17 32.38 -20.26
C ILE A 761 -6.34 31.98 -19.34
N GLY A 762 -7.54 32.55 -19.56
CA GLY A 762 -8.74 32.16 -18.82
C GLY A 762 -9.12 30.69 -19.05
N ALA A 763 -9.09 30.23 -20.30
CA ALA A 763 -9.34 28.83 -20.66
C ALA A 763 -8.23 27.91 -20.15
N ILE A 764 -6.96 28.31 -20.28
CA ILE A 764 -5.81 27.54 -19.78
C ILE A 764 -5.91 27.33 -18.27
N ARG A 765 -6.26 28.37 -17.50
CA ARG A 765 -6.45 28.26 -16.05
C ARG A 765 -7.67 27.43 -15.68
N GLY A 766 -8.75 27.51 -16.45
CA GLY A 766 -9.92 26.65 -16.30
C GLY A 766 -9.54 25.17 -16.46
N GLU A 767 -8.79 24.84 -17.51
CA GLU A 767 -8.36 23.49 -17.79
C GLU A 767 -7.34 22.96 -16.77
N LYS A 768 -6.41 23.82 -16.32
CA LYS A 768 -5.50 23.53 -15.19
C LYS A 768 -6.28 23.16 -13.93
N HIS A 769 -7.33 23.92 -13.61
CA HIS A 769 -8.20 23.62 -12.48
C HIS A 769 -8.90 22.26 -12.64
N ARG A 770 -9.43 21.99 -13.83
CA ARG A 770 -10.03 20.69 -14.17
C ARG A 770 -9.04 19.54 -13.99
N PHE A 771 -7.81 19.69 -14.48
CA PHE A 771 -6.80 18.65 -14.34
C PHE A 771 -6.48 18.32 -12.90
N LEU A 772 -6.27 19.35 -12.06
CA LEU A 772 -5.90 19.20 -10.66
C LEU A 772 -7.05 18.69 -9.77
N ASN A 773 -8.30 19.03 -10.11
CA ASN A 773 -9.44 18.84 -9.19
C ASN A 773 -10.51 17.88 -9.70
N GLU A 774 -10.51 17.49 -10.98
CA GLU A 774 -11.56 16.63 -11.53
C GLU A 774 -11.03 15.35 -12.17
N THR A 775 -9.82 15.40 -12.72
CA THR A 775 -9.25 14.27 -13.49
C THR A 775 -8.19 13.46 -12.75
N GLN A 776 -7.63 13.99 -11.65
CA GLN A 776 -6.70 13.24 -10.81
C GLN A 776 -7.40 12.06 -10.11
N LEU A 777 -6.64 11.02 -9.79
CA LEU A 777 -7.18 9.81 -9.15
C LEU A 777 -7.91 10.12 -7.83
N MET A 778 -7.32 10.91 -6.93
CA MET A 778 -7.94 11.15 -5.61
C MET A 778 -9.26 11.92 -5.69
N PRO A 779 -9.37 13.05 -6.43
CA PRO A 779 -10.67 13.69 -6.66
C PRO A 779 -11.70 12.82 -7.39
N VAL A 780 -11.26 11.94 -8.31
CA VAL A 780 -12.16 10.96 -8.95
C VAL A 780 -12.67 9.96 -7.91
N LEU A 781 -11.78 9.40 -7.09
CA LEU A 781 -12.16 8.47 -6.03
C LEU A 781 -13.11 9.11 -5.01
N ASP A 782 -12.82 10.33 -4.56
CA ASP A 782 -13.66 11.09 -3.63
C ASP A 782 -15.08 11.27 -4.21
N ARG A 783 -15.15 11.73 -5.47
CA ARG A 783 -16.41 11.89 -6.20
C ARG A 783 -17.17 10.56 -6.34
N VAL A 784 -16.50 9.48 -6.71
CA VAL A 784 -17.11 8.16 -6.89
C VAL A 784 -17.58 7.58 -5.57
N VAL A 785 -16.81 7.73 -4.49
CA VAL A 785 -17.18 7.26 -3.15
C VAL A 785 -18.39 8.02 -2.62
N ASP A 786 -18.41 9.34 -2.75
CA ASP A 786 -19.56 10.15 -2.33
C ASP A 786 -20.79 9.86 -3.18
N GLY A 787 -20.62 9.71 -4.50
CA GLY A 787 -21.68 9.30 -5.40
C GLY A 787 -22.26 7.93 -5.06
N GLN A 788 -21.41 6.95 -4.73
CA GLN A 788 -21.81 5.61 -4.32
C GLN A 788 -22.57 5.65 -3.00
N ARG A 789 -22.04 6.34 -1.98
CA ARG A 789 -22.69 6.50 -0.68
C ARG A 789 -24.04 7.19 -0.80
N PHE A 790 -24.13 8.22 -1.66
CA PHE A 790 -25.37 8.91 -1.94
C PHE A 790 -26.38 7.96 -2.58
N LEU A 791 -25.96 7.24 -3.63
CA LEU A 791 -26.82 6.28 -4.33
C LEU A 791 -27.29 5.14 -3.45
N GLU A 792 -26.47 4.63 -2.54
CA GLU A 792 -26.82 3.57 -1.58
C GLU A 792 -27.86 4.03 -0.55
N ARG A 793 -27.79 5.29 -0.12
CA ARG A 793 -28.73 5.89 0.84
C ARG A 793 -30.01 6.43 0.19
N LEU A 794 -30.02 6.59 -1.13
CA LEU A 794 -31.13 7.19 -1.85
C LEU A 794 -32.34 6.26 -1.83
N ASP A 795 -33.45 6.74 -1.26
CA ASP A 795 -34.74 6.09 -1.43
C ASP A 795 -35.19 6.22 -2.89
N ILE A 796 -35.78 5.17 -3.46
CA ILE A 796 -36.30 5.17 -4.83
C ILE A 796 -37.80 4.86 -4.80
N ASP A 797 -38.63 5.86 -5.08
CA ASP A 797 -40.08 5.71 -5.18
C ASP A 797 -40.50 5.72 -6.66
N VAL A 798 -41.35 4.76 -7.02
CA VAL A 798 -41.89 4.61 -8.38
C VAL A 798 -43.39 4.80 -8.34
N ILE A 799 -43.88 5.85 -8.99
CA ILE A 799 -45.30 6.19 -9.05
C ILE A 799 -46.00 5.25 -10.05
N ASN A 800 -46.91 4.41 -9.55
CA ASN A 800 -47.66 3.46 -10.35
C ASN A 800 -49.11 3.35 -9.86
N LEU A 801 -50.06 3.33 -10.79
CA LEU A 801 -51.49 3.16 -10.47
C LEU A 801 -51.80 1.72 -10.02
N ASP A 802 -52.61 1.56 -8.98
CA ASP A 802 -53.06 0.24 -8.50
C ASP A 802 -53.77 -0.61 -9.57
N ARG A 803 -54.45 0.04 -10.53
CA ARG A 803 -55.08 -0.65 -11.66
C ARG A 803 -54.12 -1.05 -12.79
N ARG A 804 -52.82 -0.69 -12.72
CA ARG A 804 -51.79 -0.98 -13.75
C ARG A 804 -50.66 -1.88 -13.23
N PRO A 805 -50.96 -3.11 -12.74
CA PRO A 805 -49.92 -4.07 -12.35
C PRO A 805 -49.07 -4.53 -13.55
N ASP A 806 -49.60 -4.44 -14.78
CA ASP A 806 -48.91 -4.70 -16.03
C ASP A 806 -47.70 -3.77 -16.22
N ARG A 807 -47.88 -2.46 -15.95
CA ARG A 807 -46.80 -1.47 -16.05
C ARG A 807 -45.75 -1.65 -14.98
N TRP A 808 -46.15 -1.99 -13.75
CA TRP A 808 -45.21 -2.32 -12.68
C TRP A 808 -44.29 -3.48 -13.08
N ALA A 809 -44.85 -4.57 -13.61
CA ALA A 809 -44.05 -5.71 -14.06
C ALA A 809 -43.10 -5.34 -15.21
N SER A 810 -43.58 -4.55 -16.18
CA SER A 810 -42.76 -4.05 -17.29
C SER A 810 -41.60 -3.16 -16.81
N PHE A 811 -41.89 -2.25 -15.87
CA PHE A 811 -40.89 -1.38 -15.25
C PHE A 811 -39.82 -2.20 -14.53
N VAL A 812 -40.20 -3.14 -13.65
CA VAL A 812 -39.23 -3.97 -12.91
C VAL A 812 -38.33 -4.77 -13.86
N ALA A 813 -38.88 -5.32 -14.94
CA ALA A 813 -38.09 -6.03 -15.96
C ALA A 813 -37.10 -5.10 -16.66
N ALA A 814 -37.55 -3.91 -17.08
CA ALA A 814 -36.68 -2.91 -17.73
C ALA A 814 -35.58 -2.40 -16.78
N MET A 815 -35.91 -2.14 -15.51
CA MET A 815 -34.95 -1.72 -14.48
C MET A 815 -33.90 -2.78 -14.21
N THR A 816 -34.31 -4.04 -14.07
CA THR A 816 -33.39 -5.16 -13.82
C THR A 816 -32.43 -5.33 -15.00
N ALA A 817 -32.90 -5.18 -16.23
CA ALA A 817 -32.06 -5.23 -17.42
C ALA A 817 -31.08 -4.04 -17.52
N ALA A 818 -31.49 -2.84 -17.09
CA ALA A 818 -30.70 -1.62 -17.21
C ALA A 818 -29.67 -1.42 -16.08
N ALA A 819 -30.06 -1.72 -14.83
CA ALA A 819 -29.30 -1.38 -13.62
C ALA A 819 -28.97 -2.59 -12.72
N GLY A 820 -29.43 -3.79 -13.07
CA GLY A 820 -29.23 -5.02 -12.31
C GLY A 820 -30.27 -5.27 -11.21
N PRO A 821 -30.33 -6.49 -10.65
CA PRO A 821 -31.33 -6.91 -9.67
C PRO A 821 -31.25 -6.13 -8.36
N SER A 822 -30.05 -5.83 -7.88
CA SER A 822 -29.87 -5.08 -6.62
C SER A 822 -30.43 -3.66 -6.68
N PHE A 823 -30.43 -3.03 -7.86
CA PHE A 823 -31.05 -1.71 -8.03
C PHE A 823 -32.56 -1.83 -8.11
N SER A 824 -33.09 -2.80 -8.87
CA SER A 824 -34.54 -2.95 -9.06
C SER A 824 -35.26 -3.39 -7.78
N GLU A 825 -34.63 -4.18 -6.91
CA GLU A 825 -35.16 -4.56 -5.59
C GLU A 825 -35.34 -3.37 -4.64
N ARG A 826 -34.55 -2.30 -4.82
CA ARG A 826 -34.66 -1.06 -4.02
C ARG A 826 -35.76 -0.12 -4.50
N CYS A 827 -36.27 -0.32 -5.72
CA CYS A 827 -37.38 0.47 -6.26
C CYS A 827 -38.68 0.15 -5.50
N ARG A 828 -39.15 1.09 -4.69
CA ARG A 828 -40.41 0.94 -3.94
C ARG A 828 -41.59 1.44 -4.77
N ARG A 829 -42.56 0.56 -4.97
CA ARG A 829 -43.84 0.93 -5.58
C ARG A 829 -44.59 1.89 -4.68
N ARG A 830 -44.90 3.08 -5.21
CA ARG A 830 -45.76 4.08 -4.59
C ARG A 830 -47.10 4.11 -5.33
N SER A 831 -48.20 3.90 -4.59
CA SER A 831 -49.54 3.97 -5.16
C SER A 831 -49.82 5.38 -5.68
N ALA A 832 -50.01 5.50 -6.99
CA ALA A 832 -50.45 6.72 -7.64
C ALA A 832 -51.95 6.98 -7.38
N ILE A 833 -52.35 8.24 -7.42
CA ILE A 833 -53.74 8.66 -7.29
C ILE A 833 -54.42 8.54 -8.66
N ASP A 834 -55.41 7.65 -8.77
CA ASP A 834 -56.23 7.54 -9.96
C ASP A 834 -57.22 8.71 -10.03
N GLY A 835 -56.94 9.66 -10.92
CA GLY A 835 -57.78 10.84 -11.10
C GLY A 835 -59.24 10.52 -11.47
N ASN A 836 -59.49 9.37 -12.10
CA ASN A 836 -60.86 8.96 -12.47
C ASN A 836 -61.70 8.54 -11.25
N SER A 837 -61.04 8.24 -10.13
CA SER A 837 -61.68 7.91 -8.86
C SER A 837 -61.95 9.12 -7.96
N LEU A 838 -61.47 10.31 -8.36
CA LEU A 838 -61.63 11.53 -7.58
C LEU A 838 -63.00 12.18 -7.79
N SER A 839 -63.56 12.68 -6.70
CA SER A 839 -64.70 13.60 -6.69
C SER A 839 -64.23 15.01 -6.32
N LEU A 840 -64.80 16.02 -6.97
CA LEU A 840 -64.48 17.42 -6.76
C LEU A 840 -64.88 17.85 -5.34
N SER A 841 -63.90 18.33 -4.60
CA SER A 841 -64.04 18.85 -3.24
C SER A 841 -63.57 20.30 -3.19
N ALA A 842 -64.00 21.06 -2.18
CA ALA A 842 -63.56 22.45 -1.99
C ALA A 842 -62.04 22.56 -1.88
N GLU A 843 -61.39 21.55 -1.30
CA GLU A 843 -59.95 21.43 -1.18
C GLU A 843 -59.28 21.24 -2.55
N LEU A 844 -59.82 20.38 -3.42
CA LEU A 844 -59.30 20.18 -4.78
C LEU A 844 -59.55 21.38 -5.68
N GLU A 845 -60.73 22.01 -5.59
CA GLU A 845 -61.04 23.26 -6.31
C GLU A 845 -60.05 24.36 -5.92
N HIS A 846 -59.75 24.48 -4.61
CA HIS A 846 -58.76 25.43 -4.14
C HIS A 846 -57.36 25.09 -4.64
N LEU A 847 -56.92 23.83 -4.51
CA LEU A 847 -55.57 23.39 -4.89
C LEU A 847 -55.30 23.56 -6.39
N PHE A 848 -56.29 23.35 -7.24
CA PHE A 848 -56.20 23.45 -8.70
C PHE A 848 -56.82 24.74 -9.28
N ARG A 849 -56.96 25.77 -8.45
CA ARG A 849 -57.49 27.08 -8.87
C ARG A 849 -56.73 27.65 -10.06
N GLY A 850 -57.45 28.09 -11.09
CA GLY A 850 -56.85 28.75 -12.27
C GLY A 850 -56.00 27.83 -13.17
N ASN A 851 -56.23 26.52 -13.13
CA ASN A 851 -55.52 25.58 -13.98
C ASN A 851 -55.90 25.68 -15.48
N ASP A 852 -54.95 25.42 -16.37
CA ASP A 852 -55.11 25.48 -17.82
C ASP A 852 -55.57 24.16 -18.46
N PHE A 853 -55.65 23.09 -17.67
CA PHE A 853 -56.00 21.74 -18.11
C PHE A 853 -57.42 21.31 -17.73
N GLN A 854 -58.25 22.25 -17.28
CA GLN A 854 -59.69 22.08 -17.00
C GLN A 854 -60.01 20.88 -16.10
N LEU A 855 -59.21 20.66 -15.04
CA LEU A 855 -59.39 19.55 -14.09
C LEU A 855 -59.45 18.15 -14.75
N ARG A 856 -58.77 17.97 -15.89
CA ARG A 856 -58.59 16.63 -16.49
C ARG A 856 -58.07 15.66 -15.44
N ALA A 857 -58.83 14.58 -15.24
CA ALA A 857 -58.65 13.58 -14.20
C ALA A 857 -57.21 13.04 -14.19
N GLY A 858 -56.68 12.62 -15.34
CA GLY A 858 -55.31 12.12 -15.46
C GLY A 858 -54.23 13.12 -15.01
N VAL A 859 -54.39 14.41 -15.37
CA VAL A 859 -53.43 15.48 -14.99
C VAL A 859 -53.51 15.78 -13.49
N VAL A 860 -54.72 15.81 -12.93
CA VAL A 860 -54.96 16.01 -11.49
C VAL A 860 -54.37 14.85 -10.68
N GLY A 861 -54.62 13.60 -11.09
CA GLY A 861 -54.09 12.40 -10.43
C GLY A 861 -52.57 12.35 -10.43
N CYS A 862 -51.94 12.63 -11.57
CA CYS A 862 -50.48 12.74 -11.70
C CYS A 862 -49.92 13.83 -10.76
N ALA A 863 -50.48 15.04 -10.80
CA ALA A 863 -50.03 16.15 -9.95
C ALA A 863 -50.13 15.82 -8.46
N LEU A 864 -51.26 15.25 -8.00
CA LEU A 864 -51.42 14.85 -6.61
C LEU A 864 -50.46 13.73 -6.19
N SER A 865 -50.12 12.81 -7.10
CA SER A 865 -49.17 11.72 -6.83
C SER A 865 -47.77 12.25 -6.54
N HIS A 866 -47.27 13.19 -7.36
CA HIS A 866 -45.98 13.84 -7.13
C HIS A 866 -45.99 14.77 -5.91
N VAL A 867 -47.05 15.56 -5.70
CA VAL A 867 -47.17 16.39 -4.50
C VAL A 867 -47.19 15.54 -3.23
N GLY A 868 -47.84 14.38 -3.27
CA GLY A 868 -47.80 13.39 -2.19
C GLY A 868 -46.36 12.91 -1.94
N ALA A 869 -45.61 12.59 -2.99
CA ALA A 869 -44.19 12.22 -2.86
C ALA A 869 -43.36 13.36 -2.26
N TRP A 870 -43.52 14.61 -2.73
CA TRP A 870 -42.83 15.77 -2.18
C TRP A 870 -43.15 15.98 -0.70
N ARG A 871 -44.42 15.87 -0.31
CA ARG A 871 -44.83 16.03 1.10
C ARG A 871 -44.25 14.95 2.01
N ASP A 872 -43.98 13.76 1.50
CA ASP A 872 -43.31 12.72 2.28
C ASP A 872 -41.80 12.97 2.38
N VAL A 873 -41.16 13.35 1.29
CA VAL A 873 -39.73 13.74 1.31
C VAL A 873 -39.50 14.95 2.20
N ALA A 874 -40.42 15.91 2.22
CA ALA A 874 -40.37 17.10 3.06
C ALA A 874 -40.40 16.82 4.57
N LYS A 875 -40.96 15.67 4.99
CA LYS A 875 -40.97 15.22 6.39
C LYS A 875 -39.68 14.50 6.81
N GLY A 876 -38.93 13.98 5.84
CA GLY A 876 -37.68 13.28 6.06
C GLY A 876 -36.45 14.18 6.02
N ASP A 877 -35.28 13.56 6.18
CA ASP A 877 -33.95 14.17 6.14
C ASP A 877 -33.10 13.70 4.94
N ALA A 878 -33.57 12.72 4.18
CA ALA A 878 -32.89 12.17 3.02
C ALA A 878 -33.55 12.58 1.68
N PRO A 879 -32.75 12.88 0.63
CA PRO A 879 -33.25 13.03 -0.73
C PRO A 879 -33.92 11.75 -1.25
N ARG A 880 -34.71 11.89 -2.31
CA ARG A 880 -35.40 10.75 -2.94
C ARG A 880 -35.39 10.84 -4.45
N LEU A 881 -35.13 9.70 -5.09
CA LEU A 881 -35.34 9.51 -6.53
C LEU A 881 -36.80 9.15 -6.77
N ILE A 882 -37.48 9.97 -7.57
CA ILE A 882 -38.86 9.75 -8.02
C ILE A 882 -38.82 9.35 -9.49
N LEU A 883 -39.44 8.20 -9.79
CA LEU A 883 -39.61 7.67 -11.14
C LEU A 883 -41.11 7.46 -11.43
N GLU A 884 -41.52 7.60 -12.69
CA GLU A 884 -42.80 7.11 -13.18
C GLU A 884 -42.66 5.66 -13.70
N ASP A 885 -43.79 4.94 -13.82
CA ASP A 885 -43.80 3.53 -14.25
C ASP A 885 -43.47 3.32 -15.73
N ASP A 886 -43.41 4.38 -16.53
CA ASP A 886 -42.98 4.37 -17.93
C ASP A 886 -41.53 4.84 -18.15
N ALA A 887 -40.83 5.22 -17.07
CA ALA A 887 -39.44 5.63 -17.11
C ALA A 887 -38.50 4.48 -17.53
N ARG A 888 -37.54 4.77 -18.40
CA ARG A 888 -36.53 3.83 -18.89
C ARG A 888 -35.13 4.39 -18.66
N LEU A 889 -34.24 3.57 -18.09
CA LEU A 889 -32.84 3.95 -17.86
C LEU A 889 -31.91 3.48 -18.97
N ALA A 890 -30.75 4.14 -19.08
CA ALA A 890 -29.62 3.66 -19.86
C ALA A 890 -29.15 2.26 -19.42
N VAL A 891 -28.57 1.48 -20.34
CA VAL A 891 -27.95 0.20 -19.97
C VAL A 891 -26.64 0.47 -19.23
N GLY A 892 -26.43 -0.16 -18.07
CA GLY A 892 -25.23 0.05 -17.24
C GLY A 892 -25.25 1.36 -16.44
N VAL A 893 -26.43 1.95 -16.27
CA VAL A 893 -26.65 3.29 -15.68
C VAL A 893 -26.14 3.47 -14.25
N THR A 894 -25.94 2.40 -13.47
CA THR A 894 -25.56 2.50 -12.05
C THR A 894 -24.23 3.26 -11.87
N GLY A 895 -23.22 2.95 -12.68
CA GLY A 895 -21.94 3.69 -12.63
C GLY A 895 -22.08 5.15 -13.07
N GLN A 896 -22.98 5.42 -14.03
CA GLN A 896 -23.28 6.77 -14.49
C GLN A 896 -24.05 7.58 -13.43
N LEU A 897 -24.95 6.96 -12.67
CA LEU A 897 -25.62 7.60 -11.54
C LEU A 897 -24.64 7.94 -10.42
N VAL A 898 -23.68 7.05 -10.13
CA VAL A 898 -22.61 7.31 -9.16
C VAL A 898 -21.82 8.55 -9.56
N GLU A 899 -21.33 8.61 -10.80
CA GLU A 899 -20.60 9.78 -11.32
C GLU A 899 -21.45 11.05 -11.28
N PHE A 900 -22.71 10.97 -11.72
CA PHE A 900 -23.63 12.11 -11.69
C PHE A 900 -23.88 12.62 -10.28
N PHE A 901 -24.15 11.74 -9.30
CA PHE A 901 -24.43 12.16 -7.92
C PHE A 901 -23.21 12.72 -7.22
N GLY A 902 -22.03 12.12 -7.43
CA GLY A 902 -20.79 12.68 -6.93
C GLY A 902 -20.55 14.10 -7.45
N ALA A 903 -20.75 14.32 -8.76
CA ALA A 903 -20.64 15.65 -9.36
C ALA A 903 -21.74 16.60 -8.88
N LEU A 904 -22.98 16.13 -8.73
CA LEU A 904 -24.11 16.93 -8.24
C LEU A 904 -23.86 17.47 -6.83
N LEU A 905 -23.35 16.63 -5.92
CA LEU A 905 -23.04 17.03 -4.54
C LEU A 905 -21.93 18.07 -4.47
N ARG A 906 -20.95 17.98 -5.35
CA ARG A 906 -19.81 18.91 -5.42
C ARG A 906 -20.20 20.23 -6.09
N ASP A 907 -20.83 20.17 -7.26
CA ASP A 907 -21.04 21.33 -8.13
C ASP A 907 -22.36 22.06 -7.80
N CYS A 908 -23.32 21.36 -7.20
CA CYS A 908 -24.64 21.86 -6.84
C CYS A 908 -25.11 21.34 -5.45
N PRO A 909 -24.34 21.54 -4.36
CA PRO A 909 -24.65 20.96 -3.03
C PRO A 909 -26.03 21.36 -2.48
N ASN A 910 -26.56 22.49 -2.93
CA ASN A 910 -27.85 23.05 -2.47
C ASN A 910 -28.99 22.83 -3.48
N PHE A 911 -28.92 21.80 -4.32
CA PHE A 911 -29.96 21.53 -5.31
C PHE A 911 -31.34 21.27 -4.65
N ASP A 912 -32.40 21.76 -5.29
CA ASP A 912 -33.78 21.46 -4.93
C ASP A 912 -34.30 20.26 -5.72
N VAL A 913 -34.08 20.29 -7.04
CA VAL A 913 -34.51 19.26 -7.98
C VAL A 913 -33.40 19.01 -9.00
N ALA A 914 -33.08 17.74 -9.24
CA ALA A 914 -32.15 17.32 -10.27
C ALA A 914 -32.84 16.34 -11.23
N PHE A 915 -33.11 16.78 -12.45
CA PHE A 915 -33.73 15.94 -13.49
C PHE A 915 -32.71 14.97 -14.08
N LEU A 916 -33.06 13.69 -14.18
CA LEU A 916 -32.21 12.67 -14.79
C LEU A 916 -32.41 12.56 -16.31
N GLY A 917 -33.46 13.18 -16.83
CA GLY A 917 -33.63 13.44 -18.25
C GLY A 917 -34.74 14.45 -18.51
N ALA A 918 -34.83 14.94 -19.75
CA ALA A 918 -35.92 15.82 -20.15
C ALA A 918 -36.25 15.69 -21.64
N THR A 919 -37.54 15.58 -21.93
CA THR A 919 -38.07 15.49 -23.29
C THR A 919 -38.00 16.88 -23.96
N PRO A 920 -37.35 17.03 -25.13
CA PRO A 920 -37.28 18.30 -25.84
C PRO A 920 -38.59 18.63 -26.59
N ARG A 921 -38.87 19.93 -26.78
CA ARG A 921 -40.09 20.44 -27.46
C ARG A 921 -40.19 20.14 -28.96
N THR A 922 -39.08 19.91 -29.66
CA THR A 922 -39.02 19.93 -31.15
C THR A 922 -38.34 18.74 -31.82
N ALA A 923 -37.99 17.65 -31.10
CA ALA A 923 -37.30 16.49 -31.70
C ALA A 923 -38.23 15.28 -31.96
N PRO A 924 -37.92 14.44 -32.97
CA PRO A 924 -38.69 13.24 -33.31
C PRO A 924 -38.57 12.14 -32.26
N THR A 925 -39.52 11.21 -32.30
CA THR A 925 -39.54 9.95 -31.56
C THR A 925 -38.19 9.21 -31.65
N SER A 926 -37.67 8.75 -30.50
CA SER A 926 -36.47 7.93 -30.30
C SER A 926 -35.10 8.64 -30.36
N ILE A 927 -34.66 9.16 -29.22
CA ILE A 927 -33.23 9.12 -28.85
C ILE A 927 -33.17 8.16 -27.67
N GLY A 928 -32.74 6.92 -27.91
CA GLY A 928 -32.38 6.02 -26.82
C GLY A 928 -31.16 6.58 -26.07
N PRO A 929 -30.98 6.25 -24.78
CA PRO A 929 -29.80 6.68 -24.04
C PRO A 929 -28.53 6.25 -24.81
N THR A 930 -27.68 7.21 -25.17
CA THR A 930 -26.45 6.96 -25.92
C THR A 930 -25.47 6.19 -25.03
N SER A 931 -25.13 4.97 -25.43
CA SER A 931 -24.44 4.00 -24.56
C SER A 931 -22.95 4.27 -24.32
N ASN A 932 -22.34 5.26 -24.96
CA ASN A 932 -20.86 5.37 -25.01
C ASN A 932 -20.30 6.76 -24.63
N VAL A 933 -21.04 7.62 -23.92
CA VAL A 933 -20.48 8.91 -23.47
C VAL A 933 -19.81 8.74 -22.11
N VAL A 934 -18.50 9.00 -22.07
CA VAL A 934 -17.70 9.02 -20.84
C VAL A 934 -18.00 10.31 -20.08
N GLY A 935 -18.53 10.18 -18.86
CA GLY A 935 -18.73 11.28 -17.92
C GLY A 935 -20.14 11.90 -17.96
N THR A 936 -20.92 11.65 -16.92
CA THR A 936 -22.18 12.36 -16.63
C THR A 936 -21.92 13.56 -15.74
N ARG A 937 -22.55 14.70 -16.01
CA ARG A 937 -22.41 15.89 -15.18
C ARG A 937 -23.72 16.62 -14.94
N PRO A 938 -23.88 17.30 -13.79
CA PRO A 938 -24.94 18.25 -13.58
C PRO A 938 -24.71 19.48 -14.44
N ILE A 939 -25.74 19.91 -15.17
CA ILE A 939 -25.78 21.20 -15.85
C ILE A 939 -26.94 22.02 -15.29
N PRO A 940 -26.84 23.37 -15.27
CA PRO A 940 -28.00 24.22 -15.01
C PRO A 940 -29.13 23.91 -15.98
N MET A 941 -30.37 23.90 -15.49
CA MET A 941 -31.52 23.62 -16.34
C MET A 941 -31.76 24.73 -17.38
N ASP A 942 -31.81 24.36 -18.66
CA ASP A 942 -32.29 25.23 -19.75
C ASP A 942 -33.76 24.94 -20.05
N TRP A 943 -34.61 25.94 -19.81
CA TRP A 943 -36.05 25.86 -20.01
C TRP A 943 -36.51 26.14 -21.44
N SER A 944 -35.64 26.68 -22.31
CA SER A 944 -36.02 27.14 -23.66
C SER A 944 -36.54 26.00 -24.56
N GLY A 945 -36.02 24.79 -24.37
CA GLY A 945 -36.39 23.58 -25.10
C GLY A 945 -37.17 22.53 -24.29
N PHE A 946 -37.56 22.82 -23.04
CA PHE A 946 -38.15 21.83 -22.14
C PHE A 946 -39.60 21.45 -22.53
N GLY A 947 -39.85 20.16 -22.72
CA GLY A 947 -41.16 19.57 -23.04
C GLY A 947 -41.79 18.77 -21.89
N GLY A 948 -40.98 18.18 -21.00
CA GLY A 948 -41.40 17.40 -19.82
C GLY A 948 -40.22 16.66 -19.17
N GLY A 949 -40.31 16.26 -17.91
CA GLY A 949 -39.18 15.63 -17.18
C GLY A 949 -39.50 14.92 -15.86
N ALA A 950 -40.73 15.01 -15.36
CA ALA A 950 -41.17 14.45 -14.07
C ALA A 950 -41.23 12.92 -14.06
N PHE A 951 -40.96 12.27 -15.20
CA PHE A 951 -40.76 10.83 -15.30
C PHE A 951 -39.51 10.34 -14.53
N GLY A 952 -38.52 11.21 -14.25
CA GLY A 952 -37.34 10.83 -13.49
C GLY A 952 -36.51 12.00 -12.94
N TYR A 953 -36.53 12.19 -11.62
CA TYR A 953 -35.79 13.25 -10.95
C TYR A 953 -35.48 12.92 -9.48
N VAL A 954 -34.44 13.54 -8.95
CA VAL A 954 -34.13 13.55 -7.52
C VAL A 954 -34.59 14.86 -6.90
N VAL A 955 -35.23 14.79 -5.73
CA VAL A 955 -35.66 15.95 -4.95
C VAL A 955 -35.04 15.92 -3.57
N SER A 956 -34.48 17.04 -3.12
CA SER A 956 -33.93 17.17 -1.76
C SER A 956 -35.03 17.49 -0.74
N PRO A 957 -34.85 17.23 0.56
CA PRO A 957 -35.83 17.61 1.58
C PRO A 957 -36.12 19.11 1.64
N ALA A 958 -35.12 19.94 1.30
CA ALA A 958 -35.29 21.38 1.19
C ALA A 958 -36.13 21.75 -0.04
N GLY A 959 -35.82 21.16 -1.20
CA GLY A 959 -36.58 21.34 -2.44
C GLY A 959 -38.02 20.87 -2.31
N ALA A 960 -38.25 19.73 -1.67
CA ALA A 960 -39.57 19.19 -1.41
C ALA A 960 -40.43 20.10 -0.52
N ARG A 961 -39.83 20.71 0.52
CA ARG A 961 -40.49 21.73 1.35
C ARG A 961 -40.85 22.97 0.54
N ARG A 962 -39.91 23.51 -0.24
CA ARG A 962 -40.14 24.67 -1.11
C ARG A 962 -41.24 24.40 -2.14
N LEU A 963 -41.20 23.25 -2.80
CA LEU A 963 -42.24 22.83 -3.75
C LEU A 963 -43.61 22.71 -3.08
N SER A 964 -43.68 22.13 -1.88
CA SER A 964 -44.93 22.03 -1.13
C SER A 964 -45.49 23.41 -0.73
N GLU A 965 -44.63 24.32 -0.27
CA GLU A 965 -45.02 25.70 0.05
C GLU A 965 -45.52 26.46 -1.18
N LEU A 966 -44.88 26.27 -2.33
CA LEU A 966 -45.31 26.86 -3.61
C LEU A 966 -46.67 26.33 -4.03
N VAL A 967 -46.91 25.02 -3.87
CA VAL A 967 -48.20 24.38 -4.16
C VAL A 967 -49.30 24.95 -3.28
N ASP A 968 -49.07 25.05 -1.97
CA ASP A 968 -50.07 25.57 -1.04
C ASP A 968 -50.36 27.06 -1.34
N ARG A 969 -49.32 27.85 -1.61
CA ARG A 969 -49.43 29.30 -1.87
C ARG A 969 -50.09 29.64 -3.21
N HIS A 970 -49.70 28.96 -4.29
CA HIS A 970 -50.09 29.35 -5.66
C HIS A 970 -51.13 28.43 -6.30
N GLY A 971 -51.30 27.22 -5.77
CA GLY A 971 -52.08 26.17 -6.42
C GLY A 971 -51.35 25.63 -7.67
N ILE A 972 -51.86 24.53 -8.21
CA ILE A 972 -51.28 23.82 -9.35
C ILE A 972 -51.98 24.28 -10.62
N GLN A 973 -51.41 25.31 -11.26
CA GLN A 973 -52.00 25.99 -12.43
C GLN A 973 -51.63 25.34 -13.78
N ARG A 974 -50.56 24.53 -13.79
CA ARG A 974 -50.05 23.82 -14.96
C ARG A 974 -49.79 22.37 -14.56
N ALA A 975 -49.68 21.46 -15.53
CA ALA A 975 -49.23 20.09 -15.28
C ALA A 975 -47.93 20.08 -14.46
N ILE A 976 -47.69 19.03 -13.68
CA ILE A 976 -46.67 19.02 -12.63
C ILE A 976 -45.25 19.36 -13.11
N ASP A 977 -44.90 18.92 -14.32
CA ASP A 977 -43.67 19.32 -15.03
C ASP A 977 -43.55 20.85 -15.17
N TRP A 978 -44.59 21.46 -15.72
CA TRP A 978 -44.68 22.89 -15.99
C TRP A 978 -44.90 23.72 -14.73
N PHE A 979 -45.38 23.11 -13.65
CA PHE A 979 -45.42 23.74 -12.34
C PHE A 979 -44.00 24.06 -11.85
N VAL A 980 -43.06 23.11 -11.98
CA VAL A 980 -41.64 23.34 -11.63
C VAL A 980 -41.04 24.43 -12.52
N VAL A 981 -41.29 24.39 -13.83
CA VAL A 981 -40.84 25.43 -14.80
C VAL A 981 -41.33 26.82 -14.38
N THR A 982 -42.63 26.95 -14.07
CA THR A 982 -43.26 28.23 -13.72
C THR A 982 -42.67 28.86 -12.45
N HIS A 983 -42.14 28.03 -11.55
CA HIS A 983 -41.57 28.45 -10.28
C HIS A 983 -40.04 28.29 -10.21
N ALA A 984 -39.37 28.04 -11.33
CA ALA A 984 -37.93 27.78 -11.39
C ALA A 984 -37.07 28.88 -10.76
N LYS A 985 -37.52 30.14 -10.80
CA LYS A 985 -36.86 31.28 -10.13
C LYS A 985 -36.75 31.14 -8.60
N HIS A 986 -37.49 30.23 -8.00
CA HIS A 986 -37.51 29.94 -6.56
C HIS A 986 -36.77 28.63 -6.22
N LEU A 987 -36.19 27.95 -7.20
CA LEU A 987 -35.61 26.62 -7.06
C LEU A 987 -34.21 26.57 -7.66
N THR A 988 -33.31 25.82 -7.04
CA THR A 988 -32.04 25.42 -7.64
C THR A 988 -32.24 24.12 -8.42
N VAL A 989 -32.34 24.23 -9.74
CA VAL A 989 -32.67 23.09 -10.62
C VAL A 989 -31.47 22.71 -11.49
N ALA A 990 -31.08 21.44 -11.41
CA ALA A 990 -30.05 20.83 -12.25
C ALA A 990 -30.66 19.78 -13.20
N ARG A 991 -29.92 19.44 -14.26
CA ARG A 991 -30.22 18.34 -15.19
C ARG A 991 -28.97 17.50 -15.39
N CYS A 992 -29.14 16.19 -15.54
CA CYS A 992 -28.07 15.29 -15.97
C CYS A 992 -27.78 15.46 -17.47
N SER A 993 -26.50 15.53 -17.84
CA SER A 993 -26.04 15.52 -19.23
C SER A 993 -24.94 14.47 -19.41
N PRO A 994 -25.08 13.51 -20.34
CA PRO A 994 -26.30 13.19 -21.11
C PRO A 994 -27.46 12.71 -20.21
N ASP A 995 -28.67 12.64 -20.78
CA ASP A 995 -29.84 12.11 -20.07
C ASP A 995 -29.67 10.62 -19.76
N LEU A 996 -29.95 10.23 -18.51
CA LEU A 996 -29.88 8.84 -18.03
C LEU A 996 -31.25 8.16 -17.99
N VAL A 997 -32.31 8.95 -17.93
CA VAL A 997 -33.70 8.48 -17.91
C VAL A 997 -34.44 9.09 -19.08
N VAL A 998 -35.26 8.28 -19.76
CA VAL A 998 -36.19 8.73 -20.80
C VAL A 998 -37.56 8.13 -20.56
N SER A 999 -38.62 8.79 -21.02
CA SER A 999 -39.98 8.21 -21.06
C SER A 999 -40.52 8.26 -22.50
N PRO A 1000 -41.23 7.21 -22.98
CA PRO A 1000 -41.86 7.22 -24.30
C PRO A 1000 -42.89 8.35 -24.43
N LEU A 1001 -42.81 9.15 -25.50
CA LEU A 1001 -43.81 10.17 -25.79
C LEU A 1001 -45.08 9.53 -26.39
N ALA A 1002 -46.23 9.70 -25.72
CA ALA A 1002 -47.53 9.37 -26.30
C ALA A 1002 -47.95 10.44 -27.33
N ALA A 1003 -47.67 10.17 -28.60
CA ALA A 1003 -47.87 11.09 -29.73
C ALA A 1003 -49.22 10.89 -30.46
N ALA A 1004 -49.83 9.71 -30.34
CA ALA A 1004 -51.12 9.37 -30.95
C ALA A 1004 -52.15 8.92 -29.90
N PRO A 1005 -53.47 9.09 -30.13
CA PRO A 1005 -54.52 8.64 -29.21
C PRO A 1005 -54.54 7.13 -28.93
N THR A 1006 -53.85 6.34 -29.75
CA THR A 1006 -53.67 4.89 -29.58
C THR A 1006 -52.51 4.53 -28.66
N ASP A 1007 -51.66 5.50 -28.30
CA ASP A 1007 -50.51 5.28 -27.43
C ASP A 1007 -50.99 5.13 -25.98
N ASP A 1008 -50.40 4.17 -25.27
CA ASP A 1008 -50.79 3.83 -23.90
C ASP A 1008 -50.43 4.96 -22.93
N SER A 1009 -51.43 5.79 -22.57
CA SER A 1009 -51.28 6.93 -21.68
C SER A 1009 -52.51 7.14 -20.81
N ASP A 1010 -52.29 7.35 -19.50
CA ASP A 1010 -53.34 7.67 -18.53
C ASP A 1010 -53.55 9.20 -18.36
N ILE A 1011 -52.76 10.03 -19.07
CA ILE A 1011 -52.72 11.51 -18.92
C ILE A 1011 -53.05 12.22 -20.24
N GLN A 1012 -52.23 12.03 -21.28
CA GLN A 1012 -52.24 12.83 -22.53
C GLN A 1012 -53.60 12.78 -23.26
N TRP A 1013 -54.23 11.60 -23.29
CA TRP A 1013 -55.50 11.36 -24.01
C TRP A 1013 -56.70 11.10 -23.09
N ASN A 1014 -56.54 11.25 -21.78
CA ASN A 1014 -57.65 11.13 -20.83
C ASN A 1014 -58.51 12.40 -20.84
N ALA A 1015 -59.68 12.33 -21.47
CA ALA A 1015 -60.66 13.40 -21.54
C ALA A 1015 -61.61 13.47 -20.33
N ALA A 1016 -61.52 12.54 -19.38
CA ALA A 1016 -62.33 12.58 -18.17
C ALA A 1016 -61.94 13.79 -17.30
N VAL A 1017 -62.94 14.43 -16.69
CA VAL A 1017 -62.77 15.54 -15.75
C VAL A 1017 -63.14 15.03 -14.36
N VAL A 1018 -62.42 15.47 -13.33
CA VAL A 1018 -62.76 15.18 -11.93
C VAL A 1018 -64.21 15.60 -11.67
N LYS A 1019 -65.04 14.68 -11.19
CA LYS A 1019 -66.51 14.81 -11.16
C LYS A 1019 -67.04 15.52 -9.93
#